data_AF-A0A7K5PIP1-F1
#
_entry.id   AF-A0A7K5PIP1-F1
#
_cell.length_a   1.000
_cell.length_b   1.000
_cell.length_c   1.000
_cell.angle_alpha   90.00
_cell.angle_beta   90.00
_cell.angle_gamma   90.00
#
_symmetry.space_group_name_H-M   'P 1'
#
loop_
_entity.id
_entity.type
_entity.pdbx_description
1 polymer ?
#
loop_
_entity_poly.entity_id
_entity_poly.type
_entity_poly.pdbx_seq_one_letter_code
_entity_poly.pdbx_strand_id
1 'polypeptide(L)'
;IFSLGVVFAALGLERVRWCTVSEQELSKCNGMSKAFSEAGILPPLECTAGGSAANCTQMIKDDLADAVTLDGRLIFQAGREHGLKPVVGEVYDQEIGTSYYAVAVVKRSSNITINSLKGVRSCHTGINRTAGWDMPVGYLTDTGHLAPMGCDLPKGKTVSDYFNASCVPGANGMNYPKSLCQLCKGDSEGQNKCEQNSQEQYYDYSGAFRCLAENAGEVAFVKHSTVPEYTDGRSLSSWARRLRSRDFQLLCRDGRRADVTEWRSCHLARVPARAVVVRPDTDGTVLFQLLNQGQQRFNGVGAKFQMFDSAVYGAQNLLFRDATTELVAITAQNYQTWLGDEYLRAMQALSCNPNTMPESLNWCVVSTEEIWKCGEMAVAFRKKNLKPTIQCISAKTKEECMELIQKKESDAVVLGGADIYTAGKTYGLVPAAGESYSANDSSNAYYAVVLVKRNPSNAFTISDLRGKKSCHTGLGRNAGWNIPIGILIKRGIIKNRDCNIPQAVSEFFSASCVPSAEQDNYPAKLCQLCIGDESGNNKCSASSQERYYSYSGAFRCLVEDSGDVAFVKHSTVFENTDGKNTASWAQKLKSSDFQLLCPNGARAEVTQFANCHLAQVPAQAVMVHPDVNVFALYGLLDRAQVYFGNSSNGNGFKMFDSSTFQGKDLIFKDSAVEIVPVEERKTYREWLGSEYIESLEGMQTPQCSGAGNKITQYSLMATVIPLLVLRQIQSLD
;
A
#
# COMPACT_ATOMS: atom_id res chain seq x y z
N ILE A 1 -56.50 3.42 16.46
CA ILE A 1 -55.59 2.81 15.46
C ILE A 1 -54.37 2.34 16.23
N PHE A 2 -54.26 1.02 16.42
CA PHE A 2 -53.21 0.37 17.21
C PHE A 2 -51.85 0.50 16.50
N SER A 3 -50.84 0.98 17.21
CA SER A 3 -49.45 0.96 16.76
C SER A 3 -48.85 -0.41 17.10
N LEU A 4 -48.65 -1.26 16.09
CA LEU A 4 -47.82 -2.47 16.22
C LEU A 4 -46.35 -2.03 16.28
N GLY A 5 -45.75 -2.13 17.47
CA GLY A 5 -44.30 -2.16 17.60
C GLY A 5 -43.79 -3.52 17.16
N VAL A 6 -43.03 -3.57 16.06
CA VAL A 6 -42.29 -4.75 15.65
C VAL A 6 -41.08 -4.87 16.57
N VAL A 7 -41.17 -5.78 17.54
CA VAL A 7 -40.01 -6.29 18.28
C VAL A 7 -39.29 -7.26 17.35
N PHE A 8 -38.09 -6.90 16.89
CA PHE A 8 -37.16 -7.86 16.32
C PHE A 8 -36.69 -8.78 17.46
N ALA A 9 -37.37 -9.91 17.63
CA ALA A 9 -36.83 -11.02 18.41
C ALA A 9 -35.64 -11.58 17.63
N ALA A 10 -34.44 -11.52 18.21
CA ALA A 10 -33.30 -12.28 17.71
C ALA A 10 -33.67 -13.77 17.78
N LEU A 11 -33.92 -14.39 16.62
CA LEU A 11 -34.14 -15.83 16.51
C LEU A 11 -32.81 -16.51 16.85
N GLY A 12 -32.69 -17.03 18.08
CA GLY A 12 -31.62 -17.96 18.42
C GLY A 12 -31.69 -19.15 17.46
N LEU A 13 -30.53 -19.61 16.98
CA LEU A 13 -30.42 -20.79 16.12
C LEU A 13 -31.13 -21.99 16.80
N GLU A 14 -32.23 -22.47 16.21
CA GLU A 14 -32.96 -23.65 16.71
C GLU A 14 -32.09 -24.93 16.63
N ARG A 15 -31.10 -24.94 15.73
CA ARG A 15 -30.10 -25.99 15.50
C ARG A 15 -28.87 -25.38 14.81
N VAL A 16 -27.74 -26.09 14.84
CA VAL A 16 -26.52 -25.72 14.11
C VAL A 16 -26.18 -26.81 13.10
N ARG A 17 -26.17 -26.48 11.81
CA ARG A 17 -25.74 -27.37 10.72
C ARG A 17 -24.24 -27.18 10.45
N TRP A 18 -23.43 -28.12 10.89
CA TRP A 18 -21.99 -28.11 10.68
C TRP A 18 -21.62 -28.74 9.35
N CYS A 19 -20.93 -27.99 8.49
CA CYS A 19 -20.49 -28.49 7.20
C CYS A 19 -19.15 -29.23 7.32
N THR A 20 -19.07 -30.45 6.77
CA THR A 20 -17.87 -31.30 6.79
C THR A 20 -17.27 -31.45 5.40
N VAL A 21 -15.95 -31.48 5.32
CA VAL A 21 -15.22 -31.48 4.03
C VAL A 21 -14.79 -32.88 3.57
N SER A 22 -15.07 -33.92 4.35
CA SER A 22 -14.80 -35.32 3.98
C SER A 22 -15.78 -36.29 4.67
N GLU A 23 -15.80 -37.54 4.21
CA GLU A 23 -16.59 -38.62 4.82
C GLU A 23 -16.11 -38.96 6.24
N GLN A 24 -14.79 -38.98 6.46
CA GLN A 24 -14.22 -39.20 7.80
C GLN A 24 -14.62 -38.08 8.76
N GLU A 25 -14.62 -36.84 8.28
CA GLU A 25 -15.04 -35.68 9.07
C GLU A 25 -16.55 -35.67 9.34
N LEU A 26 -17.37 -36.10 8.37
CA LEU A 26 -18.79 -36.33 8.57
C LEU A 26 -19.04 -37.36 9.67
N SER A 27 -18.30 -38.47 9.65
CA SER A 27 -18.36 -39.50 10.70
C SER A 27 -18.00 -38.94 12.08
N LYS A 28 -16.92 -38.14 12.18
CA LYS A 28 -16.55 -37.46 13.44
C LYS A 28 -17.61 -36.46 13.88
N CYS A 29 -18.17 -35.68 12.97
CA CYS A 29 -19.24 -34.74 13.27
C CYS A 29 -20.48 -35.45 13.82
N ASN A 30 -20.89 -36.57 13.21
CA ASN A 30 -22.02 -37.35 13.71
C ASN A 30 -21.74 -37.93 15.11
N GLY A 31 -20.50 -38.33 15.37
CA GLY A 31 -20.03 -38.70 16.72
C GLY A 31 -20.15 -37.54 17.72
N MET A 32 -19.70 -36.35 17.33
CA MET A 32 -19.81 -35.12 18.13
C MET A 32 -21.27 -34.75 18.41
N SER A 33 -22.12 -34.78 17.39
CA SER A 33 -23.56 -34.52 17.47
C SER A 33 -24.25 -35.46 18.46
N LYS A 34 -23.97 -36.77 18.36
CA LYS A 34 -24.50 -37.77 19.29
C LYS A 34 -24.02 -37.52 20.72
N ALA A 35 -22.72 -37.28 20.93
CA ALA A 35 -22.18 -37.00 22.25
C ALA A 35 -22.79 -35.73 22.88
N PHE A 36 -22.98 -34.68 22.09
CA PHE A 36 -23.60 -33.43 22.54
C PHE A 36 -25.06 -33.65 22.94
N SER A 37 -25.81 -34.41 22.14
CA SER A 37 -27.21 -34.78 22.42
C SER A 37 -27.34 -35.61 23.70
N GLU A 38 -26.51 -36.65 23.87
CA GLU A 38 -26.48 -37.49 25.08
C GLU A 38 -26.12 -36.69 26.34
N ALA A 39 -25.32 -35.63 26.18
CA ALA A 39 -24.95 -34.72 27.26
C ALA A 39 -25.97 -33.58 27.48
N GLY A 40 -27.05 -33.49 26.68
CA GLY A 40 -28.04 -32.43 26.78
C GLY A 40 -27.50 -31.04 26.42
N ILE A 41 -26.49 -30.96 25.56
CA ILE A 41 -25.94 -29.69 25.06
C ILE A 41 -26.86 -29.15 23.96
N LEU A 42 -27.25 -27.88 24.07
CA LEU A 42 -28.13 -27.17 23.13
C LEU A 42 -27.44 -25.92 22.56
N PRO A 43 -27.81 -25.46 21.35
CA PRO A 43 -28.78 -26.08 20.43
C PRO A 43 -28.26 -27.38 19.79
N PRO A 44 -29.14 -28.24 19.22
CA PRO A 44 -28.72 -29.48 18.58
C PRO A 44 -27.74 -29.24 17.43
N LEU A 45 -26.73 -30.10 17.34
CA LEU A 45 -25.76 -30.10 16.24
C LEU A 45 -26.20 -31.11 15.17
N GLU A 46 -26.33 -30.66 13.93
CA GLU A 46 -26.54 -31.50 12.74
C GLU A 46 -25.31 -31.43 11.84
N CYS A 47 -25.06 -32.45 11.03
CA CYS A 47 -23.87 -32.54 10.19
C CYS A 47 -24.27 -32.62 8.71
N THR A 48 -23.65 -31.78 7.89
CA THR A 48 -23.94 -31.65 6.46
C THR A 48 -22.70 -31.96 5.64
N ALA A 49 -22.81 -32.87 4.67
CA ALA A 49 -21.71 -33.25 3.81
C ALA A 49 -21.47 -32.19 2.72
N GLY A 50 -20.40 -31.40 2.86
CA GLY A 50 -19.97 -30.43 1.85
C GLY A 50 -18.88 -30.96 0.91
N GLY A 51 -18.07 -31.92 1.35
CA GLY A 51 -17.04 -32.58 0.52
C GLY A 51 -15.83 -31.70 0.15
N SER A 52 -15.88 -30.39 0.39
CA SER A 52 -14.72 -29.49 0.32
C SER A 52 -14.98 -28.21 1.10
N ALA A 53 -13.92 -27.51 1.51
CA ALA A 53 -14.06 -26.24 2.21
C ALA A 53 -14.75 -25.17 1.35
N ALA A 54 -14.42 -25.09 0.06
CA ALA A 54 -15.03 -24.15 -0.88
C ALA A 54 -16.53 -24.40 -1.08
N ASN A 55 -16.93 -25.68 -1.14
CA ASN A 55 -18.36 -25.99 -1.19
C ASN A 55 -19.05 -25.65 0.14
N CYS A 56 -18.42 -25.93 1.28
CA CYS A 56 -18.97 -25.53 2.58
C CYS A 56 -19.18 -24.01 2.70
N THR A 57 -18.24 -23.19 2.21
CA THR A 57 -18.42 -21.73 2.24
C THR A 57 -19.57 -21.26 1.36
N GLN A 58 -19.76 -21.89 0.20
CA GLN A 58 -20.91 -21.63 -0.67
C GLN A 58 -22.23 -22.10 -0.02
N MET A 59 -22.26 -23.30 0.56
CA MET A 59 -23.43 -23.82 1.29
C MET A 59 -23.82 -22.95 2.48
N ILE A 60 -22.84 -22.39 3.20
CA ILE A 60 -23.13 -21.44 4.29
C ILE A 60 -23.72 -20.15 3.72
N LYS A 61 -23.20 -19.62 2.61
CA LYS A 61 -23.78 -18.46 1.94
C LYS A 61 -25.22 -18.71 1.48
N ASP A 62 -25.50 -19.90 0.95
CA ASP A 62 -26.81 -20.29 0.42
C ASP A 62 -27.78 -20.81 1.50
N ASP A 63 -27.43 -20.66 2.79
CA ASP A 63 -28.24 -21.11 3.92
C ASP A 63 -28.55 -22.62 3.93
N LEU A 64 -27.64 -23.43 3.38
CA LEU A 64 -27.69 -24.90 3.40
C LEU A 64 -26.86 -25.50 4.56
N ALA A 65 -25.93 -24.72 5.12
CA ALA A 65 -25.18 -25.03 6.34
C ALA A 65 -24.99 -23.76 7.16
N ASP A 66 -24.54 -23.87 8.42
CA ASP A 66 -24.40 -22.71 9.32
C ASP A 66 -22.94 -22.42 9.69
N ALA A 67 -22.10 -23.45 9.82
CA ALA A 67 -20.72 -23.29 10.29
C ALA A 67 -19.73 -24.26 9.62
N VAL A 68 -18.47 -23.82 9.47
CA VAL A 68 -17.33 -24.65 9.06
C VAL A 68 -16.03 -24.09 9.64
N THR A 69 -15.07 -24.93 9.98
CA THR A 69 -13.72 -24.50 10.42
C THR A 69 -12.80 -24.32 9.22
N LEU A 70 -12.24 -23.12 9.06
CA LEU A 70 -11.36 -22.76 7.95
C LEU A 70 -9.98 -22.29 8.43
N ASP A 71 -8.97 -22.43 7.58
CA ASP A 71 -7.67 -21.78 7.78
C ASP A 71 -7.68 -20.32 7.29
N GLY A 72 -6.62 -19.57 7.60
CA GLY A 72 -6.54 -18.15 7.26
C GLY A 72 -6.74 -17.81 5.78
N ARG A 73 -6.30 -18.68 4.86
CA ARG A 73 -6.45 -18.46 3.42
C ARG A 73 -7.91 -18.63 3.00
N LEU A 74 -8.56 -19.70 3.49
CA LEU A 74 -9.97 -19.95 3.22
C LEU A 74 -10.89 -18.94 3.93
N ILE A 75 -10.51 -18.44 5.11
CA ILE A 75 -11.21 -17.33 5.79
C ILE A 75 -11.13 -16.05 4.94
N PHE A 76 -9.98 -15.74 4.34
CA PHE A 76 -9.83 -14.60 3.44
C PHE A 76 -10.76 -14.71 2.22
N GLN A 77 -10.78 -15.88 1.57
CA GLN A 77 -11.64 -16.14 0.40
C GLN A 77 -13.13 -16.06 0.79
N ALA A 78 -13.52 -16.75 1.86
CA ALA A 78 -14.90 -16.77 2.35
C ALA A 78 -15.42 -15.38 2.75
N GLY A 79 -14.58 -14.58 3.42
CA GLY A 79 -14.91 -13.21 3.79
C GLY A 79 -15.06 -12.30 2.58
N ARG A 80 -14.14 -12.40 1.61
CA ARG A 80 -14.14 -11.56 0.41
C ARG A 80 -15.26 -11.90 -0.58
N GLU A 81 -15.50 -13.19 -0.83
CA GLU A 81 -16.38 -13.66 -1.90
C GLU A 81 -17.81 -13.93 -1.44
N HIS A 82 -17.99 -14.18 -0.15
CA HIS A 82 -19.28 -14.58 0.43
C HIS A 82 -19.67 -13.75 1.67
N GLY A 83 -18.82 -12.84 2.14
CA GLY A 83 -19.09 -12.02 3.32
C GLY A 83 -19.12 -12.81 4.63
N LEU A 84 -18.56 -14.03 4.69
CA LEU A 84 -18.59 -14.83 5.92
C LEU A 84 -17.67 -14.23 6.99
N LYS A 85 -18.04 -14.41 8.27
CA LYS A 85 -17.29 -13.89 9.42
C LYS A 85 -16.76 -15.01 10.32
N PRO A 86 -15.53 -14.91 10.85
CA PRO A 86 -15.02 -15.83 11.85
C PRO A 86 -15.59 -15.50 13.24
N VAL A 87 -15.98 -16.53 14.00
CA VAL A 87 -16.65 -16.36 15.31
C VAL A 87 -15.99 -17.12 16.46
N VAL A 88 -15.30 -18.23 16.18
CA VAL A 88 -14.58 -19.03 17.18
C VAL A 88 -13.21 -19.39 16.64
N GLY A 89 -12.13 -19.15 17.39
CA GLY A 89 -10.75 -19.43 16.99
C GLY A 89 -10.15 -20.62 17.73
N GLU A 90 -9.29 -21.39 17.06
CA GLU A 90 -8.46 -22.44 17.68
C GLU A 90 -7.25 -21.84 18.41
N VAL A 91 -6.91 -22.40 19.57
CA VAL A 91 -5.69 -22.10 20.34
C VAL A 91 -4.81 -23.35 20.37
N TYR A 92 -3.54 -23.24 19.98
CA TYR A 92 -2.60 -24.37 19.96
C TYR A 92 -1.57 -24.33 21.08
N ASP A 93 -1.27 -23.13 21.58
CA ASP A 93 -0.26 -22.89 22.62
C ASP A 93 -0.74 -21.70 23.47
N GLN A 94 -0.67 -21.84 24.80
CA GLN A 94 -1.10 -20.80 25.75
C GLN A 94 -0.22 -19.53 25.66
N GLU A 95 1.02 -19.62 25.16
CA GLU A 95 1.93 -18.47 25.08
C GLU A 95 1.70 -17.60 23.81
N ILE A 96 1.25 -18.22 22.72
CA ILE A 96 1.07 -17.57 21.41
C ILE A 96 -0.42 -17.42 21.05
N GLY A 97 -1.29 -18.14 21.77
CA GLY A 97 -2.75 -18.10 21.64
C GLY A 97 -3.23 -18.63 20.30
N THR A 98 -4.00 -17.80 19.60
CA THR A 98 -4.64 -18.10 18.32
C THR A 98 -3.78 -17.74 17.11
N SER A 99 -2.46 -17.83 17.19
CA SER A 99 -1.57 -17.44 16.08
C SER A 99 -0.19 -18.06 16.11
N TYR A 100 0.56 -17.89 15.03
CA TYR A 100 2.01 -18.02 14.98
C TYR A 100 2.57 -16.98 14.03
N TYR A 101 3.88 -16.78 14.03
CA TYR A 101 4.54 -15.76 13.19
C TYR A 101 5.34 -16.41 12.07
N ALA A 102 5.15 -15.92 10.85
CA ALA A 102 5.97 -16.26 9.69
C ALA A 102 7.23 -15.39 9.68
N VAL A 103 8.41 -16.01 9.58
CA VAL A 103 9.70 -15.33 9.65
C VAL A 103 10.61 -15.77 8.51
N ALA A 104 11.51 -14.87 8.10
CA ALA A 104 12.64 -15.18 7.22
C ALA A 104 13.92 -15.28 8.05
N VAL A 105 14.62 -16.41 7.95
CA VAL A 105 15.80 -16.74 8.74
C VAL A 105 17.02 -16.80 7.83
N VAL A 106 18.12 -16.20 8.27
CA VAL A 106 19.43 -16.29 7.63
C VAL A 106 20.49 -16.71 8.65
N LYS A 107 21.66 -17.16 8.16
CA LYS A 107 22.82 -17.32 9.03
C LYS A 107 23.39 -15.96 9.44
N ARG A 108 23.86 -15.84 10.67
CA ARG A 108 24.47 -14.60 11.20
C ARG A 108 25.68 -14.14 10.38
N SER A 109 26.41 -15.07 9.77
CA SER A 109 27.55 -14.79 8.89
C SER A 109 27.19 -14.16 7.54
N SER A 110 25.90 -14.08 7.19
CA SER A 110 25.41 -13.45 5.96
C SER A 110 25.28 -11.93 6.12
N ASN A 111 25.31 -11.21 5.01
CA ASN A 111 24.96 -9.78 4.94
C ASN A 111 23.58 -9.53 4.31
N ILE A 112 22.82 -10.60 4.05
CA ILE A 112 21.49 -10.53 3.44
C ILE A 112 20.53 -9.80 4.38
N THR A 113 19.77 -8.86 3.82
CA THR A 113 18.62 -8.19 4.43
C THR A 113 17.35 -8.54 3.65
N ILE A 114 16.17 -8.15 4.14
CA ILE A 114 14.92 -8.39 3.41
C ILE A 114 14.91 -7.72 2.01
N ASN A 115 15.62 -6.59 1.87
CA ASN A 115 15.68 -5.81 0.62
C ASN A 115 16.73 -6.35 -0.37
N SER A 116 17.55 -7.33 0.03
CA SER A 116 18.65 -7.87 -0.78
C SER A 116 18.44 -9.35 -1.12
N LEU A 117 17.19 -9.80 -1.25
CA LEU A 117 16.84 -11.20 -1.52
C LEU A 117 16.91 -11.59 -3.01
N LYS A 118 16.99 -10.62 -3.92
CA LYS A 118 17.15 -10.87 -5.35
C LYS A 118 18.46 -11.59 -5.63
N GLY A 119 18.41 -12.70 -6.34
CA GLY A 119 19.56 -13.56 -6.66
C GLY A 119 20.01 -14.50 -5.53
N VAL A 120 19.32 -14.51 -4.39
CA VAL A 120 19.64 -15.38 -3.24
C VAL A 120 19.10 -16.80 -3.46
N ARG A 121 19.71 -17.81 -2.84
CA ARG A 121 19.17 -19.18 -2.76
C ARG A 121 18.17 -19.34 -1.62
N SER A 122 16.94 -19.81 -1.89
CA SER A 122 15.86 -19.83 -0.88
C SER A 122 15.36 -21.23 -0.51
N CYS A 123 14.95 -21.40 0.75
CA CYS A 123 14.37 -22.62 1.29
C CYS A 123 12.93 -22.36 1.76
N HIS A 124 11.98 -23.13 1.25
CA HIS A 124 10.54 -22.96 1.51
C HIS A 124 9.95 -24.25 2.10
N THR A 125 8.95 -24.12 2.97
CA THR A 125 8.29 -25.31 3.58
C THR A 125 7.49 -26.15 2.58
N GLY A 126 7.15 -25.58 1.43
CA GLY A 126 6.32 -26.17 0.39
C GLY A 126 5.45 -25.14 -0.32
N ILE A 127 5.06 -25.42 -1.56
CA ILE A 127 4.17 -24.58 -2.35
C ILE A 127 2.82 -24.41 -1.65
N ASN A 128 2.22 -23.20 -1.72
CA ASN A 128 0.93 -22.88 -1.09
C ASN A 128 0.86 -23.05 0.43
N ARG A 129 2.00 -23.12 1.12
CA ARG A 129 2.02 -23.15 2.59
C ARG A 129 2.17 -21.75 3.15
N THR A 130 1.45 -21.47 4.25
CA THR A 130 1.31 -20.11 4.77
C THR A 130 2.65 -19.42 5.08
N ALA A 131 3.43 -19.92 6.04
CA ALA A 131 4.69 -19.27 6.43
C ALA A 131 5.83 -19.47 5.44
N GLY A 132 5.88 -20.59 4.72
CA GLY A 132 6.97 -20.90 3.80
C GLY A 132 6.76 -20.42 2.36
N TRP A 133 5.55 -19.99 1.98
CA TRP A 133 5.25 -19.55 0.62
C TRP A 133 4.35 -18.31 0.60
N ASP A 134 3.16 -18.40 1.18
CA ASP A 134 2.16 -17.35 1.01
C ASP A 134 2.59 -16.01 1.61
N MET A 135 3.04 -16.04 2.86
CA MET A 135 3.49 -14.84 3.57
C MET A 135 4.74 -14.23 2.91
N PRO A 136 5.82 -14.98 2.62
CA PRO A 136 6.99 -14.39 2.00
C PRO A 136 6.77 -13.93 0.56
N VAL A 137 6.11 -14.73 -0.30
CA VAL A 137 5.86 -14.34 -1.68
C VAL A 137 4.86 -13.18 -1.73
N GLY A 138 3.78 -13.25 -0.94
CA GLY A 138 2.81 -12.17 -0.84
C GLY A 138 3.41 -10.88 -0.30
N TYR A 139 4.27 -10.93 0.73
CA TYR A 139 4.99 -9.76 1.23
C TYR A 139 5.92 -9.15 0.17
N LEU A 140 6.70 -9.98 -0.52
CA LEU A 140 7.62 -9.51 -1.56
C LEU A 140 6.86 -8.91 -2.75
N THR A 141 5.69 -9.43 -3.08
CA THR A 141 4.81 -8.85 -4.10
C THR A 141 4.15 -7.56 -3.63
N ASP A 142 3.67 -7.52 -2.38
CA ASP A 142 3.03 -6.34 -1.79
C ASP A 142 3.98 -5.14 -1.72
N THR A 143 5.26 -5.42 -1.43
CA THR A 143 6.33 -4.42 -1.37
C THR A 143 7.00 -4.17 -2.72
N GLY A 144 6.55 -4.84 -3.78
CA GLY A 144 7.07 -4.67 -5.15
C GLY A 144 8.47 -5.22 -5.41
N HIS A 145 9.07 -5.93 -4.47
CA HIS A 145 10.30 -6.70 -4.71
C HIS A 145 10.08 -7.83 -5.73
N LEU A 146 8.87 -8.40 -5.76
CA LEU A 146 8.40 -9.34 -6.78
C LEU A 146 7.28 -8.70 -7.59
N ALA A 147 7.46 -8.50 -8.89
CA ALA A 147 6.49 -7.86 -9.76
C ALA A 147 5.87 -8.89 -10.75
N PRO A 148 4.77 -9.56 -10.39
CA PRO A 148 4.19 -10.62 -11.20
C PRO A 148 3.45 -10.08 -12.43
N MET A 149 4.10 -10.12 -13.59
CA MET A 149 3.47 -9.79 -14.86
C MET A 149 2.41 -10.84 -15.21
N GLY A 150 1.21 -10.40 -15.63
CA GLY A 150 0.15 -11.32 -16.06
C GLY A 150 -0.40 -12.22 -14.95
N CYS A 151 -0.16 -11.87 -13.68
CA CYS A 151 -0.56 -12.66 -12.51
C CYS A 151 -0.06 -14.09 -12.54
N ASP A 152 1.17 -14.27 -13.00
CA ASP A 152 1.76 -15.57 -13.22
C ASP A 152 2.02 -16.36 -11.92
N LEU A 153 1.76 -15.84 -10.73
CA LEU A 153 1.91 -16.59 -9.47
C LEU A 153 0.79 -17.63 -9.27
N PRO A 154 1.09 -18.79 -8.63
CA PRO A 154 2.40 -19.25 -8.17
C PRO A 154 3.20 -20.05 -9.22
N LYS A 155 2.64 -20.29 -10.41
CA LYS A 155 3.19 -21.22 -11.42
C LYS A 155 4.16 -20.58 -12.42
N GLY A 156 4.29 -19.27 -12.38
CA GLY A 156 5.00 -18.45 -13.34
C GLY A 156 6.49 -18.37 -13.08
N LYS A 157 7.14 -17.50 -13.83
CA LYS A 157 8.59 -17.30 -13.76
C LYS A 157 8.99 -16.24 -12.74
N THR A 158 8.05 -15.47 -12.22
CA THR A 158 8.34 -14.36 -11.29
C THR A 158 9.21 -14.78 -10.09
N VAL A 159 8.85 -15.85 -9.37
CA VAL A 159 9.67 -16.33 -8.23
C VAL A 159 10.99 -16.94 -8.69
N SER A 160 10.99 -17.65 -9.82
CA SER A 160 12.19 -18.30 -10.36
C SER A 160 13.22 -17.34 -10.94
N ASP A 161 12.79 -16.18 -11.43
CA ASP A 161 13.65 -15.14 -11.97
C ASP A 161 14.21 -14.26 -10.84
N TYR A 162 13.52 -14.21 -9.70
CA TYR A 162 13.94 -13.44 -8.54
C TYR A 162 14.98 -14.16 -7.68
N PHE A 163 14.73 -15.42 -7.29
CA PHE A 163 15.70 -16.24 -6.57
C PHE A 163 16.58 -17.01 -7.54
N ASN A 164 17.89 -17.11 -7.26
CA ASN A 164 18.82 -17.81 -8.15
C ASN A 164 18.51 -19.32 -8.23
N ALA A 165 18.18 -19.93 -7.09
CA ALA A 165 17.69 -21.29 -7.01
C ALA A 165 16.89 -21.46 -5.71
N SER A 166 15.96 -22.41 -5.67
CA SER A 166 15.14 -22.65 -4.48
C SER A 166 14.95 -24.14 -4.22
N CYS A 167 14.53 -24.46 -2.99
CA CYS A 167 13.77 -25.67 -2.71
C CYS A 167 12.35 -25.31 -2.31
N VAL A 168 11.39 -25.62 -3.18
CA VAL A 168 9.95 -25.41 -3.01
C VAL A 168 9.23 -26.75 -3.22
N PRO A 169 9.15 -27.59 -2.18
CA PRO A 169 8.45 -28.88 -2.28
C PRO A 169 7.03 -28.74 -2.84
N GLY A 170 6.67 -29.59 -3.80
CA GLY A 170 5.41 -29.56 -4.55
C GLY A 170 5.44 -28.74 -5.85
N ALA A 171 6.54 -28.02 -6.14
CA ALA A 171 6.73 -27.28 -7.40
C ALA A 171 7.36 -28.15 -8.51
N ASN A 172 7.05 -29.44 -8.57
CA ASN A 172 7.64 -30.44 -9.48
C ASN A 172 6.80 -30.70 -10.75
N GLY A 173 5.62 -30.09 -10.89
CA GLY A 173 4.76 -30.22 -12.08
C GLY A 173 5.32 -29.51 -13.33
N MET A 174 4.86 -29.92 -14.52
CA MET A 174 5.38 -29.42 -15.83
C MET A 174 5.33 -27.89 -16.00
N ASN A 175 4.43 -27.22 -15.29
CA ASN A 175 4.24 -25.77 -15.40
C ASN A 175 5.17 -24.96 -14.48
N TYR A 176 5.95 -25.60 -13.60
CA TYR A 176 6.86 -24.90 -12.71
C TYR A 176 8.28 -24.82 -13.28
N PRO A 177 8.98 -23.67 -13.12
CA PRO A 177 10.39 -23.56 -13.46
C PRO A 177 11.27 -24.53 -12.64
N LYS A 178 12.24 -25.17 -13.30
CA LYS A 178 13.14 -26.15 -12.65
C LYS A 178 13.96 -25.56 -11.48
N SER A 179 14.24 -24.25 -11.50
CA SER A 179 15.00 -23.59 -10.43
C SER A 179 14.29 -23.64 -9.07
N LEU A 180 12.95 -23.79 -9.04
CA LEU A 180 12.18 -23.89 -7.79
C LEU A 180 12.44 -25.19 -7.03
N CYS A 181 12.88 -26.24 -7.72
CA CYS A 181 13.23 -27.54 -7.13
C CYS A 181 14.73 -27.84 -7.14
N GLN A 182 15.56 -26.89 -7.60
CA GLN A 182 16.98 -27.12 -7.83
C GLN A 182 17.73 -27.48 -6.54
N LEU A 183 17.41 -26.82 -5.43
CA LEU A 183 18.05 -27.04 -4.13
C LEU A 183 17.45 -28.21 -3.34
N CYS A 184 16.30 -28.73 -3.77
CA CYS A 184 15.67 -29.87 -3.09
C CYS A 184 16.53 -31.13 -3.20
N LYS A 185 16.44 -32.00 -2.19
CA LYS A 185 17.40 -33.08 -1.98
C LYS A 185 16.81 -34.47 -2.25
N GLY A 186 15.50 -34.63 -2.07
CA GLY A 186 14.85 -35.93 -2.04
C GLY A 186 15.15 -36.67 -0.74
N ASP A 187 14.91 -37.98 -0.76
CA ASP A 187 15.24 -38.89 0.33
C ASP A 187 16.75 -39.22 0.39
N SER A 188 17.14 -40.21 1.20
CA SER A 188 18.55 -40.61 1.33
C SER A 188 19.18 -41.14 0.03
N GLU A 189 18.36 -41.59 -0.92
CA GLU A 189 18.79 -42.07 -2.23
C GLU A 189 18.67 -40.99 -3.32
N GLY A 190 18.16 -39.81 -2.96
CA GLY A 190 17.87 -38.72 -3.91
C GLY A 190 16.59 -38.94 -4.71
N GLN A 191 15.77 -39.94 -4.37
CA GLN A 191 14.44 -40.12 -4.95
C GLN A 191 13.44 -39.17 -4.28
N ASN A 192 12.22 -39.05 -4.83
CA ASN A 192 11.18 -38.16 -4.28
C ASN A 192 11.61 -36.69 -4.14
N LYS A 193 12.53 -36.24 -5.01
CA LYS A 193 13.04 -34.88 -5.02
C LYS A 193 11.91 -33.88 -5.29
N CYS A 194 11.81 -32.89 -4.41
CA CYS A 194 10.80 -31.83 -4.47
C CYS A 194 9.36 -32.32 -4.29
N GLU A 195 9.14 -33.54 -3.77
CA GLU A 195 7.80 -33.99 -3.41
C GLU A 195 7.27 -33.23 -2.19
N GLN A 196 5.97 -32.95 -2.16
CA GLN A 196 5.32 -32.25 -1.05
C GLN A 196 4.98 -33.21 0.11
N ASN A 197 5.94 -34.01 0.53
CA ASN A 197 5.79 -35.00 1.59
C ASN A 197 7.12 -35.21 2.35
N SER A 198 7.09 -36.01 3.42
CA SER A 198 8.24 -36.22 4.30
C SER A 198 9.40 -37.02 3.67
N GLN A 199 9.27 -37.55 2.45
CA GLN A 199 10.38 -38.20 1.74
C GLN A 199 11.38 -37.15 1.25
N GLU A 200 10.94 -35.94 0.90
CA GLU A 200 11.84 -34.81 0.63
C GLU A 200 12.44 -34.29 1.95
N GLN A 201 13.76 -34.41 2.11
CA GLN A 201 14.46 -33.99 3.33
C GLN A 201 14.31 -32.50 3.66
N TYR A 202 14.05 -31.65 2.67
CA TYR A 202 13.84 -30.22 2.83
C TYR A 202 12.36 -29.82 2.89
N TYR A 203 11.44 -30.76 3.08
CA TYR A 203 10.03 -30.50 3.27
C TYR A 203 9.68 -30.01 4.69
N ASP A 204 8.61 -29.21 4.77
CA ASP A 204 8.06 -28.64 6.01
C ASP A 204 9.01 -27.66 6.72
N TYR A 205 8.61 -27.15 7.88
CA TYR A 205 9.38 -26.22 8.70
C TYR A 205 10.78 -26.75 9.01
N SER A 206 10.88 -28.02 9.42
CA SER A 206 12.14 -28.67 9.75
C SER A 206 13.07 -28.77 8.54
N GLY A 207 12.53 -29.16 7.38
CA GLY A 207 13.30 -29.34 6.16
C GLY A 207 13.75 -28.01 5.56
N ALA A 208 12.89 -26.99 5.55
CA ALA A 208 13.26 -25.66 5.09
C ALA A 208 14.38 -25.05 5.96
N PHE A 209 14.33 -25.21 7.28
CA PHE A 209 15.41 -24.79 8.17
C PHE A 209 16.69 -25.63 7.97
N ARG A 210 16.54 -26.94 7.76
CA ARG A 210 17.66 -27.83 7.43
C ARG A 210 18.36 -27.43 6.12
N CYS A 211 17.61 -27.04 5.10
CA CYS A 211 18.13 -26.53 3.82
C CYS A 211 19.04 -25.30 4.02
N LEU A 212 18.67 -24.39 4.93
CA LEU A 212 19.54 -23.28 5.34
C LEU A 212 20.74 -23.77 6.15
N ALA A 213 20.52 -24.64 7.15
CA ALA A 213 21.58 -25.13 8.03
C ALA A 213 22.68 -25.87 7.25
N GLU A 214 22.32 -26.69 6.26
CA GLU A 214 23.22 -27.45 5.38
C GLU A 214 23.85 -26.59 4.25
N ASN A 215 23.61 -25.27 4.21
CA ASN A 215 24.10 -24.32 3.19
C ASN A 215 23.58 -24.57 1.76
N ALA A 216 22.50 -25.33 1.60
CA ALA A 216 21.85 -25.50 0.31
C ALA A 216 21.19 -24.17 -0.13
N GLY A 217 20.49 -23.52 0.79
CA GLY A 217 20.01 -22.15 0.64
C GLY A 217 20.64 -21.18 1.64
N GLU A 218 20.35 -19.90 1.44
CA GLU A 218 20.89 -18.75 2.18
C GLU A 218 19.83 -18.04 3.01
N VAL A 219 18.55 -18.24 2.68
CA VAL A 219 17.38 -17.81 3.46
C VAL A 219 16.39 -18.95 3.60
N ALA A 220 15.77 -19.11 4.77
CA ALA A 220 14.66 -20.03 4.99
C ALA A 220 13.41 -19.29 5.49
N PHE A 221 12.26 -19.61 4.90
CA PHE A 221 10.97 -19.07 5.32
C PHE A 221 10.24 -20.11 6.16
N VAL A 222 10.08 -19.84 7.46
CA VAL A 222 9.59 -20.80 8.47
C VAL A 222 8.74 -20.09 9.52
N LYS A 223 8.24 -20.83 10.52
CA LYS A 223 7.60 -20.22 11.70
C LYS A 223 8.67 -19.78 12.72
N HIS A 224 8.35 -18.77 13.53
CA HIS A 224 9.24 -18.26 14.58
C HIS A 224 9.79 -19.33 15.55
N SER A 225 9.01 -20.38 15.83
CA SER A 225 9.44 -21.46 16.75
C SER A 225 10.40 -22.47 16.12
N THR A 226 10.60 -22.46 14.80
CA THR A 226 11.42 -23.49 14.12
C THR A 226 12.88 -23.45 14.54
N VAL A 227 13.50 -22.27 14.62
CA VAL A 227 14.91 -22.19 15.02
C VAL A 227 15.12 -22.74 16.44
N PRO A 228 14.39 -22.30 17.49
CA PRO A 228 14.58 -22.86 18.82
C PRO A 228 14.25 -24.36 18.90
N GLU A 229 13.27 -24.87 18.14
CA GLU A 229 12.95 -26.31 18.09
C GLU A 229 14.14 -27.18 17.63
N TYR A 230 15.00 -26.67 16.75
CA TYR A 230 16.09 -27.41 16.11
C TYR A 230 17.50 -26.92 16.48
N THR A 231 17.64 -26.13 17.54
CA THR A 231 18.93 -25.63 18.02
C THR A 231 19.09 -25.85 19.52
N ASP A 232 20.29 -25.54 20.04
CA ASP A 232 20.59 -25.52 21.47
C ASP A 232 20.30 -26.86 22.18
N GLY A 233 20.49 -27.98 21.45
CA GLY A 233 20.31 -29.34 21.98
C GLY A 233 18.87 -29.80 22.11
N ARG A 234 17.88 -29.04 21.62
CA ARG A 234 16.45 -29.39 21.73
C ARG A 234 15.97 -30.47 20.76
N SER A 235 16.70 -30.69 19.66
CA SER A 235 16.37 -31.71 18.66
C SER A 235 17.30 -32.92 18.76
N LEU A 236 16.70 -34.12 18.70
CA LEU A 236 17.43 -35.39 18.64
C LEU A 236 17.97 -35.71 17.24
N SER A 237 17.51 -34.99 16.21
CA SER A 237 17.90 -35.20 14.83
C SER A 237 19.41 -34.99 14.64
N SER A 238 20.06 -35.91 13.94
CA SER A 238 21.52 -35.90 13.75
C SER A 238 22.03 -34.63 13.09
N TRP A 239 21.27 -34.05 12.14
CA TRP A 239 21.63 -32.82 11.43
C TRP A 239 21.55 -31.56 12.30
N ALA A 240 20.73 -31.56 13.35
CA ALA A 240 20.44 -30.40 14.19
C ALA A 240 21.28 -30.33 15.47
N ARG A 241 21.89 -31.46 15.88
CA ARG A 241 22.51 -31.65 17.21
C ARG A 241 23.58 -30.61 17.60
N ARG A 242 24.26 -30.01 16.63
CA ARG A 242 25.35 -29.03 16.85
C ARG A 242 24.96 -27.59 16.55
N LEU A 243 23.73 -27.33 16.12
CA LEU A 243 23.28 -26.00 15.75
C LEU A 243 22.99 -25.16 17.00
N ARG A 244 23.38 -23.89 16.99
CA ARG A 244 23.07 -22.93 18.05
C ARG A 244 22.13 -21.85 17.51
N SER A 245 21.15 -21.45 18.31
CA SER A 245 20.19 -20.40 17.92
C SER A 245 20.90 -19.09 17.55
N ARG A 246 21.97 -18.76 18.28
CA ARG A 246 22.83 -17.59 18.05
C ARG A 246 23.46 -17.54 16.65
N ASP A 247 23.57 -18.66 15.94
CA ASP A 247 24.20 -18.70 14.61
C ASP A 247 23.24 -18.21 13.51
N PHE A 248 22.00 -17.89 13.87
CA PHE A 248 20.93 -17.45 12.98
C PHE A 248 20.38 -16.08 13.39
N GLN A 249 19.74 -15.40 12.44
CA GLN A 249 19.07 -14.11 12.62
C GLN A 249 17.78 -14.05 11.79
N LEU A 250 16.87 -13.17 12.19
CA LEU A 250 15.64 -12.86 11.47
C LEU A 250 15.87 -11.67 10.52
N LEU A 251 15.20 -11.68 9.37
CA LEU A 251 15.08 -10.52 8.50
C LEU A 251 13.79 -9.76 8.83
N CYS A 252 13.91 -8.49 9.18
CA CYS A 252 12.79 -7.64 9.56
C CYS A 252 12.28 -6.84 8.36
N ARG A 253 10.98 -6.50 8.38
CA ARG A 253 10.33 -5.73 7.30
C ARG A 253 10.92 -4.34 7.09
N ASP A 254 11.51 -3.76 8.13
CA ASP A 254 12.17 -2.45 8.09
C ASP A 254 13.61 -2.49 7.56
N GLY A 255 14.05 -3.61 6.99
CA GLY A 255 15.39 -3.79 6.45
C GLY A 255 16.44 -4.22 7.46
N ARG A 256 16.13 -4.19 8.77
CA ARG A 256 17.07 -4.62 9.81
C ARG A 256 17.15 -6.15 9.92
N ARG A 257 18.15 -6.60 10.68
CA ARG A 257 18.24 -7.97 11.19
C ARG A 257 18.06 -7.95 12.70
N ALA A 258 17.44 -8.99 13.24
CA ALA A 258 17.22 -9.14 14.68
C ALA A 258 17.58 -10.55 15.15
N ASP A 259 17.74 -10.73 16.46
CA ASP A 259 17.95 -12.06 17.03
C ASP A 259 16.67 -12.90 16.93
N VAL A 260 16.82 -14.23 16.89
CA VAL A 260 15.69 -15.16 16.70
C VAL A 260 14.65 -15.10 17.82
N THR A 261 14.99 -14.52 18.96
CA THR A 261 14.09 -14.27 20.10
C THR A 261 13.20 -13.04 19.90
N GLU A 262 13.56 -12.13 19.00
CA GLU A 262 12.84 -10.87 18.75
C GLU A 262 11.73 -11.00 17.69
N TRP A 263 11.23 -12.22 17.47
CA TRP A 263 10.22 -12.50 16.44
C TRP A 263 8.92 -11.71 16.62
N ARG A 264 8.58 -11.27 17.83
CA ARG A 264 7.40 -10.42 18.09
C ARG A 264 7.48 -9.06 17.40
N SER A 265 8.68 -8.49 17.27
CA SER A 265 8.93 -7.23 16.57
C SER A 265 9.56 -7.41 15.18
N CYS A 266 10.04 -8.62 14.86
CA CYS A 266 10.71 -8.94 13.60
C CYS A 266 10.09 -10.19 12.96
N HIS A 267 9.02 -10.00 12.19
CA HIS A 267 8.34 -11.04 11.42
C HIS A 267 7.80 -10.49 10.09
N LEU A 268 7.46 -11.37 9.17
CA LEU A 268 6.84 -10.99 7.89
C LEU A 268 5.33 -10.79 8.03
N ALA A 269 4.69 -11.69 8.77
CA ALA A 269 3.26 -11.63 9.06
C ALA A 269 2.93 -12.42 10.32
N ARG A 270 1.99 -11.91 11.12
CA ARG A 270 1.23 -12.73 12.07
C ARG A 270 0.24 -13.60 11.29
N VAL A 271 0.34 -14.92 11.49
CA VAL A 271 -0.55 -15.92 10.89
C VAL A 271 -1.59 -16.34 11.93
N PRO A 272 -2.89 -16.10 11.68
CA PRO A 272 -3.94 -16.52 12.60
C PRO A 272 -4.15 -18.04 12.58
N ALA A 273 -4.66 -18.56 13.67
CA ALA A 273 -5.16 -19.91 13.77
C ALA A 273 -6.42 -20.11 12.91
N ARG A 274 -6.86 -21.37 12.81
CA ARG A 274 -8.12 -21.68 12.14
C ARG A 274 -9.27 -21.10 12.95
N ALA A 275 -10.34 -20.76 12.26
CA ALA A 275 -11.54 -20.26 12.89
C ALA A 275 -12.79 -20.89 12.29
N VAL A 276 -13.81 -21.05 13.12
CA VAL A 276 -15.16 -21.37 12.70
C VAL A 276 -15.76 -20.12 12.08
N VAL A 277 -16.23 -20.24 10.84
CA VAL A 277 -16.87 -19.14 10.10
C VAL A 277 -18.35 -19.40 9.93
N VAL A 278 -19.12 -18.31 9.89
CA VAL A 278 -20.58 -18.30 9.73
C VAL A 278 -21.03 -17.13 8.86
N ARG A 279 -22.32 -17.05 8.52
CA ARG A 279 -22.90 -15.88 7.84
C ARG A 279 -22.93 -14.63 8.75
N PRO A 280 -22.97 -13.41 8.18
CA PRO A 280 -23.07 -12.16 8.95
C PRO A 280 -24.23 -12.09 9.96
N ASP A 281 -25.38 -12.64 9.59
CA ASP A 281 -26.63 -12.65 10.37
C ASP A 281 -26.68 -13.75 11.44
N THR A 282 -25.77 -14.72 11.38
CA THR A 282 -25.68 -15.79 12.37
C THR A 282 -25.07 -15.28 13.68
N ASP A 283 -25.68 -15.65 14.82
CA ASP A 283 -25.17 -15.32 16.16
C ASP A 283 -23.97 -16.22 16.52
N GLY A 284 -22.76 -15.66 16.42
CA GLY A 284 -21.53 -16.34 16.79
C GLY A 284 -21.42 -16.70 18.26
N THR A 285 -22.18 -16.02 19.14
CA THR A 285 -22.18 -16.28 20.59
C THR A 285 -22.80 -17.62 20.91
N VAL A 286 -23.92 -17.95 20.25
CA VAL A 286 -24.60 -19.25 20.39
C VAL A 286 -23.66 -20.38 19.96
N LEU A 287 -22.94 -20.19 18.85
CA LEU A 287 -21.99 -21.17 18.35
C LEU A 287 -20.81 -21.36 19.31
N PHE A 288 -20.27 -20.26 19.85
CA PHE A 288 -19.23 -20.35 20.87
C PHE A 288 -19.72 -21.07 22.13
N GLN A 289 -20.92 -20.76 22.63
CA GLN A 289 -21.47 -21.41 23.83
C GLN A 289 -21.67 -22.92 23.62
N LEU A 290 -22.18 -23.33 22.46
CA LEU A 290 -22.30 -24.73 22.06
C LEU A 290 -20.95 -25.45 22.11
N LEU A 291 -19.93 -24.88 21.44
CA LEU A 291 -18.59 -25.45 21.38
C LEU A 291 -17.87 -25.40 22.72
N ASN A 292 -18.10 -24.35 23.52
CA ASN A 292 -17.49 -24.18 24.83
C ASN A 292 -18.01 -25.22 25.84
N GLN A 293 -19.31 -25.52 25.82
CA GLN A 293 -19.86 -26.61 26.62
C GLN A 293 -19.31 -27.97 26.18
N GLY A 294 -19.15 -28.18 24.87
CA GLY A 294 -18.53 -29.37 24.32
C GLY A 294 -17.09 -29.55 24.82
N GLN A 295 -16.25 -28.52 24.66
CA GLN A 295 -14.83 -28.62 24.99
C GLN A 295 -14.60 -28.85 26.49
N GLN A 296 -15.47 -28.30 27.35
CA GLN A 296 -15.41 -28.53 28.81
C GLN A 296 -15.75 -29.98 29.20
N ARG A 297 -16.58 -30.67 28.43
CA ARG A 297 -17.01 -32.05 28.73
C ARG A 297 -16.19 -33.12 28.01
N PHE A 298 -15.65 -32.81 26.83
CA PHE A 298 -15.11 -33.79 25.89
C PHE A 298 -13.62 -33.61 25.56
N ASN A 299 -12.86 -32.89 26.40
CA ASN A 299 -11.39 -32.79 26.28
C ASN A 299 -10.65 -33.35 27.51
N GLY A 300 -11.35 -34.10 28.38
CA GLY A 300 -10.78 -34.71 29.59
C GLY A 300 -10.33 -36.16 29.38
N VAL A 301 -9.41 -36.63 30.23
CA VAL A 301 -8.96 -38.02 30.28
C VAL A 301 -10.15 -38.93 30.63
N GLY A 302 -10.47 -39.90 29.76
CA GLY A 302 -11.56 -40.86 29.97
C GLY A 302 -12.93 -40.45 29.40
N ALA A 303 -13.03 -39.31 28.70
CA ALA A 303 -14.26 -38.96 27.99
C ALA A 303 -14.52 -39.93 26.81
N LYS A 304 -15.78 -40.34 26.64
CA LYS A 304 -16.23 -41.26 25.57
C LYS A 304 -16.08 -40.68 24.15
N PHE A 305 -16.03 -39.36 24.05
CA PHE A 305 -15.77 -38.60 22.83
C PHE A 305 -14.67 -37.57 23.14
N GLN A 306 -13.77 -37.36 22.17
CA GLN A 306 -12.67 -36.41 22.27
C GLN A 306 -12.81 -35.38 21.13
N MET A 307 -13.08 -34.11 21.44
CA MET A 307 -13.34 -33.10 20.40
C MET A 307 -12.13 -32.87 19.49
N PHE A 308 -10.94 -32.79 20.09
CA PHE A 308 -9.69 -32.51 19.37
C PHE A 308 -8.87 -33.77 19.06
N ASP A 309 -9.40 -34.98 19.23
CA ASP A 309 -8.72 -36.19 18.77
C ASP A 309 -9.44 -36.78 17.55
N SER A 310 -8.67 -37.05 16.50
CA SER A 310 -9.17 -37.63 15.24
C SER A 310 -8.73 -39.07 15.02
N ALA A 311 -7.85 -39.62 15.87
CA ALA A 311 -7.19 -40.91 15.65
C ALA A 311 -8.18 -42.08 15.47
N VAL A 312 -9.30 -42.07 16.21
CA VAL A 312 -10.36 -43.10 16.14
C VAL A 312 -11.01 -43.19 14.75
N TYR A 313 -10.97 -42.10 13.98
CA TYR A 313 -11.57 -42.02 12.65
C TYR A 313 -10.58 -42.31 11.51
N GLY A 314 -9.35 -42.74 11.84
CA GLY A 314 -8.33 -43.11 10.86
C GLY A 314 -7.77 -41.93 10.06
N ALA A 315 -7.90 -40.71 10.55
CA ALA A 315 -7.39 -39.48 9.93
C ALA A 315 -6.96 -38.46 11.01
N GLN A 316 -6.44 -37.32 10.58
CA GLN A 316 -5.97 -36.24 11.46
C GLN A 316 -6.70 -34.94 11.17
N ASN A 317 -6.82 -34.08 12.18
CA ASN A 317 -7.34 -32.72 12.07
C ASN A 317 -8.77 -32.64 11.50
N LEU A 318 -9.64 -33.57 11.88
CA LEU A 318 -11.05 -33.60 11.47
C LEU A 318 -11.85 -32.62 12.34
N LEU A 319 -12.63 -31.72 11.72
CA LEU A 319 -13.36 -30.58 12.30
C LEU A 319 -12.44 -29.49 12.86
N PHE A 320 -11.58 -29.88 13.80
CA PHE A 320 -10.59 -29.06 14.44
C PHE A 320 -9.22 -29.69 14.31
N ARG A 321 -8.15 -28.89 14.43
CA ARG A 321 -6.80 -29.46 14.51
C ARG A 321 -6.63 -30.31 15.76
N ASP A 322 -5.86 -31.39 15.64
CA ASP A 322 -5.63 -32.27 16.77
C ASP A 322 -4.74 -31.63 17.85
N ALA A 323 -3.94 -30.63 17.44
CA ALA A 323 -3.12 -29.81 18.33
C ALA A 323 -3.92 -28.69 19.04
N THR A 324 -5.24 -28.60 18.82
CA THR A 324 -6.08 -27.60 19.49
C THR A 324 -6.16 -27.93 20.97
N THR A 325 -5.90 -26.93 21.81
CA THR A 325 -5.96 -27.01 23.27
C THR A 325 -7.23 -26.36 23.81
N GLU A 326 -7.71 -25.30 23.13
CA GLU A 326 -8.89 -24.54 23.51
C GLU A 326 -9.52 -23.88 22.27
N LEU A 327 -10.84 -23.68 22.32
CA LEU A 327 -11.59 -22.81 21.43
C LEU A 327 -11.97 -21.53 22.16
N VAL A 328 -11.74 -20.37 21.53
CA VAL A 328 -12.02 -19.05 22.12
C VAL A 328 -12.96 -18.23 21.24
N ALA A 329 -13.81 -17.42 21.87
CA ALA A 329 -14.69 -16.49 21.16
C ALA A 329 -13.88 -15.38 20.48
N ILE A 330 -14.25 -15.04 19.24
CA ILE A 330 -13.68 -13.91 18.51
C ILE A 330 -14.52 -12.67 18.80
N THR A 331 -13.94 -11.67 19.48
CA THR A 331 -14.63 -10.43 19.85
C THR A 331 -14.98 -9.58 18.64
N ALA A 332 -14.01 -9.35 17.75
CA ALA A 332 -14.21 -8.65 16.50
C ALA A 332 -14.51 -9.67 15.39
N GLN A 333 -15.79 -10.04 15.25
CA GLN A 333 -16.27 -11.03 14.27
C GLN A 333 -16.24 -10.49 12.84
N ASN A 334 -15.04 -10.20 12.36
CA ASN A 334 -14.77 -9.66 11.04
C ASN A 334 -13.48 -10.27 10.52
N TYR A 335 -13.48 -10.74 9.27
CA TYR A 335 -12.34 -11.49 8.74
C TYR A 335 -11.09 -10.61 8.64
N GLN A 336 -11.23 -9.32 8.31
CA GLN A 336 -10.08 -8.43 8.20
C GLN A 336 -9.36 -8.28 9.55
N THR A 337 -10.13 -8.09 10.62
CA THR A 337 -9.56 -7.93 11.97
C THR A 337 -8.95 -9.23 12.48
N TRP A 338 -9.57 -10.39 12.20
CA TRP A 338 -9.05 -11.70 12.58
C TRP A 338 -7.73 -12.03 11.87
N LEU A 339 -7.67 -11.77 10.57
CA LEU A 339 -6.49 -12.08 9.76
C LEU A 339 -5.35 -11.08 9.99
N GLY A 340 -5.67 -9.81 10.21
CA GLY A 340 -4.70 -8.73 10.37
C GLY A 340 -4.17 -8.21 9.03
N ASP A 341 -3.80 -6.93 9.03
CA ASP A 341 -3.48 -6.19 7.80
C ASP A 341 -2.32 -6.79 7.01
N GLU A 342 -1.28 -7.27 7.68
CA GLU A 342 -0.11 -7.88 7.01
C GLU A 342 -0.49 -9.13 6.23
N TYR A 343 -1.32 -9.98 6.83
CA TYR A 343 -1.82 -11.20 6.21
C TYR A 343 -2.73 -10.88 5.02
N LEU A 344 -3.66 -9.93 5.21
CA LEU A 344 -4.59 -9.50 4.15
C LEU A 344 -3.84 -8.95 2.94
N ARG A 345 -2.84 -8.11 3.16
CA ARG A 345 -2.03 -7.53 2.08
C ARG A 345 -1.29 -8.59 1.29
N ALA A 346 -0.61 -9.52 1.99
CA ALA A 346 0.05 -10.65 1.34
C ALA A 346 -0.93 -11.53 0.55
N MET A 347 -2.12 -11.79 1.11
CA MET A 347 -3.17 -12.55 0.41
C MET A 347 -3.71 -11.81 -0.81
N GLN A 348 -3.96 -10.51 -0.71
CA GLN A 348 -4.43 -9.70 -1.81
C GLN A 348 -3.43 -9.69 -2.97
N ALA A 349 -2.14 -9.55 -2.66
CA ALA A 349 -1.03 -9.63 -3.61
C ALA A 349 -0.98 -10.98 -4.36
N LEU A 350 -1.30 -12.08 -3.68
CA LEU A 350 -1.36 -13.41 -4.27
C LEU A 350 -2.69 -13.74 -4.95
N SER A 351 -3.75 -12.96 -4.71
CA SER A 351 -5.11 -13.30 -5.10
C SER A 351 -5.43 -13.05 -6.57
N CYS A 352 -4.46 -12.63 -7.36
CA CYS A 352 -4.69 -12.37 -8.77
C CYS A 352 -4.85 -13.66 -9.58
N ASN A 353 -5.88 -13.70 -10.43
CA ASN A 353 -6.16 -14.83 -11.29
C ASN A 353 -5.91 -14.45 -12.76
N PRO A 354 -4.98 -15.14 -13.46
CA PRO A 354 -4.73 -14.92 -14.89
C PRO A 354 -5.97 -15.03 -15.77
N ASN A 355 -6.92 -15.89 -15.41
CA ASN A 355 -8.11 -16.16 -16.22
C ASN A 355 -9.18 -15.07 -16.11
N THR A 356 -9.10 -14.22 -15.09
CA THR A 356 -10.03 -13.10 -14.87
C THR A 356 -9.36 -11.75 -15.11
N MET A 357 -8.10 -11.75 -15.56
CA MET A 357 -7.41 -10.52 -15.92
C MET A 357 -7.97 -9.97 -17.24
N PRO A 358 -8.22 -8.65 -17.34
CA PRO A 358 -8.54 -8.03 -18.61
C PRO A 358 -7.46 -8.32 -19.68
N GLU A 359 -7.87 -8.61 -20.91
CA GLU A 359 -6.91 -8.86 -21.99
C GLU A 359 -6.05 -7.62 -22.30
N SER A 360 -6.64 -6.44 -22.12
CA SER A 360 -5.99 -5.15 -22.31
C SER A 360 -6.24 -4.20 -21.15
N LEU A 361 -5.27 -3.31 -20.94
CA LEU A 361 -5.32 -2.16 -20.05
C LEU A 361 -5.56 -0.89 -20.89
N ASN A 362 -6.67 -0.21 -20.62
CA ASN A 362 -7.09 1.02 -21.25
C ASN A 362 -6.40 2.23 -20.62
N TRP A 363 -5.31 2.69 -21.23
CA TRP A 363 -4.50 3.80 -20.77
C TRP A 363 -5.04 5.14 -21.30
N CYS A 364 -5.44 6.04 -20.39
CA CYS A 364 -5.94 7.36 -20.74
C CYS A 364 -4.79 8.37 -20.92
N VAL A 365 -4.89 9.17 -21.97
CA VAL A 365 -3.93 10.20 -22.38
C VAL A 365 -4.67 11.46 -22.83
N VAL A 366 -4.05 12.64 -22.73
CA VAL A 366 -4.74 13.94 -22.84
C VAL A 366 -4.26 14.82 -24.00
N SER A 367 -3.28 14.35 -24.79
CA SER A 367 -2.80 15.07 -25.98
C SER A 367 -2.64 14.14 -27.19
N THR A 368 -2.71 14.71 -28.39
CA THR A 368 -2.46 13.98 -29.64
C THR A 368 -1.10 13.29 -29.62
N GLU A 369 -0.05 13.98 -29.15
CA GLU A 369 1.31 13.47 -29.03
C GLU A 369 1.41 12.31 -28.02
N GLU A 370 0.68 12.40 -26.90
CA GLU A 370 0.59 11.29 -25.95
C GLU A 370 -0.13 10.07 -26.55
N ILE A 371 -1.14 10.28 -27.40
CA ILE A 371 -1.81 9.20 -28.14
C ILE A 371 -0.81 8.47 -29.04
N TRP A 372 0.02 9.21 -29.78
CA TRP A 372 1.05 8.63 -30.65
C TRP A 372 2.08 7.85 -29.84
N LYS A 373 2.58 8.43 -28.74
CA LYS A 373 3.54 7.75 -27.85
C LYS A 373 2.94 6.51 -27.21
N CYS A 374 1.67 6.57 -26.78
CA CYS A 374 0.97 5.43 -26.21
C CYS A 374 0.79 4.31 -27.24
N GLY A 375 0.48 4.64 -28.50
CA GLY A 375 0.40 3.66 -29.60
C GLY A 375 1.71 2.92 -29.81
N GLU A 376 2.83 3.65 -29.89
CA GLU A 376 4.17 3.04 -30.00
C GLU A 376 4.54 2.20 -28.76
N MET A 377 4.18 2.68 -27.57
CA MET A 377 4.34 1.94 -26.31
C MET A 377 3.59 0.60 -26.36
N ALA A 378 2.33 0.60 -26.78
CA ALA A 378 1.51 -0.60 -26.90
C ALA A 378 2.11 -1.61 -27.90
N VAL A 379 2.61 -1.14 -29.04
CA VAL A 379 3.28 -1.99 -30.05
C VAL A 379 4.57 -2.58 -29.49
N ALA A 380 5.41 -1.77 -28.84
CA ALA A 380 6.67 -2.20 -28.26
C ALA A 380 6.47 -3.26 -27.16
N PHE A 381 5.49 -3.03 -26.28
CA PHE A 381 5.15 -3.97 -25.19
C PHE A 381 4.65 -5.30 -25.75
N ARG A 382 3.75 -5.24 -26.75
CA ARG A 382 3.25 -6.44 -27.43
C ARG A 382 4.37 -7.24 -28.11
N LYS A 383 5.35 -6.57 -28.75
CA LYS A 383 6.52 -7.24 -29.37
C LYS A 383 7.38 -8.01 -28.36
N LYS A 384 7.37 -7.61 -27.09
CA LYS A 384 8.07 -8.29 -25.99
C LYS A 384 7.17 -9.28 -25.23
N ASN A 385 5.96 -9.56 -25.73
CA ASN A 385 4.95 -10.43 -25.10
C ASN A 385 4.57 -9.99 -23.67
N LEU A 386 4.58 -8.68 -23.40
CA LEU A 386 4.16 -8.16 -22.11
C LEU A 386 2.63 -8.19 -21.99
N LYS A 387 2.13 -8.51 -20.79
CA LYS A 387 0.71 -8.64 -20.48
C LYS A 387 0.32 -7.85 -19.22
N PRO A 388 -0.88 -7.24 -19.16
CA PRO A 388 -1.88 -7.14 -20.24
C PRO A 388 -1.39 -6.27 -21.42
N THR A 389 -2.04 -6.36 -22.59
CA THR A 389 -1.72 -5.43 -23.70
C THR A 389 -2.22 -4.04 -23.38
N ILE A 390 -1.66 -3.00 -24.02
CA ILE A 390 -2.11 -1.62 -23.81
C ILE A 390 -3.06 -1.21 -24.94
N GLN A 391 -4.16 -0.57 -24.59
CA GLN A 391 -5.03 0.18 -25.49
C GLN A 391 -5.04 1.65 -25.04
N CYS A 392 -5.02 2.58 -25.98
CA CYS A 392 -4.90 4.01 -25.69
C CYS A 392 -6.24 4.69 -25.88
N ILE A 393 -6.72 5.40 -24.85
CA ILE A 393 -7.95 6.19 -24.88
C ILE A 393 -7.56 7.66 -24.72
N SER A 394 -8.16 8.53 -25.54
CA SER A 394 -7.97 9.98 -25.43
C SER A 394 -9.09 10.64 -24.62
N ALA A 395 -8.73 11.60 -23.80
CA ALA A 395 -9.66 12.54 -23.16
C ALA A 395 -9.16 13.97 -23.38
N LYS A 396 -10.03 14.97 -23.19
CA LYS A 396 -9.65 16.39 -23.35
C LYS A 396 -8.88 16.93 -22.15
N THR A 397 -9.13 16.37 -20.97
CA THR A 397 -8.51 16.81 -19.72
C THR A 397 -8.17 15.61 -18.86
N LYS A 398 -7.25 15.79 -17.90
CA LYS A 398 -6.92 14.75 -16.92
C LYS A 398 -8.11 14.42 -16.03
N GLU A 399 -8.97 15.39 -15.74
CA GLU A 399 -10.18 15.18 -14.94
C GLU A 399 -11.20 14.32 -15.67
N GLU A 400 -11.33 14.47 -16.99
CA GLU A 400 -12.12 13.55 -17.82
C GLU A 400 -11.53 12.13 -17.81
N CYS A 401 -10.20 11.96 -17.83
CA CYS A 401 -9.60 10.64 -17.59
C CYS A 401 -9.98 10.06 -16.22
N MET A 402 -9.98 10.87 -15.16
CA MET A 402 -10.38 10.43 -13.82
C MET A 402 -11.85 9.97 -13.79
N GLU A 403 -12.75 10.69 -14.48
CA GLU A 403 -14.14 10.30 -14.66
C GLU A 403 -14.30 8.98 -15.41
N LEU A 404 -13.57 8.80 -16.51
CA LEU A 404 -13.59 7.55 -17.29
C LEU A 404 -13.13 6.37 -16.44
N ILE A 405 -12.10 6.55 -15.61
CA ILE A 405 -11.63 5.50 -14.71
C ILE A 405 -12.65 5.18 -13.62
N GLN A 406 -13.28 6.20 -13.03
CA GLN A 406 -14.35 6.00 -12.05
C GLN A 406 -15.53 5.23 -12.65
N LYS A 407 -15.87 5.50 -13.91
CA LYS A 407 -16.92 4.80 -14.67
C LYS A 407 -16.47 3.43 -15.23
N LYS A 408 -15.20 3.05 -15.02
CA LYS A 408 -14.59 1.81 -15.55
C LYS A 408 -14.56 1.73 -17.08
N GLU A 409 -14.50 2.88 -17.74
CA GLU A 409 -14.33 3.02 -19.19
C GLU A 409 -12.84 3.17 -19.59
N SER A 410 -12.00 3.54 -18.63
CA SER A 410 -10.53 3.50 -18.71
C SER A 410 -9.97 2.88 -17.43
N ASP A 411 -8.72 2.41 -17.46
CA ASP A 411 -8.12 1.69 -16.33
C ASP A 411 -7.04 2.52 -15.61
N ALA A 412 -6.27 3.35 -16.34
CA ALA A 412 -5.08 4.00 -15.81
C ALA A 412 -4.80 5.36 -16.45
N VAL A 413 -4.26 6.28 -15.66
CA VAL A 413 -3.75 7.59 -16.11
C VAL A 413 -2.57 8.03 -15.24
N VAL A 414 -1.60 8.73 -15.82
CA VAL A 414 -0.46 9.30 -15.06
C VAL A 414 -0.80 10.71 -14.59
N LEU A 415 -0.77 10.91 -13.27
CA LEU A 415 -1.16 12.18 -12.63
C LEU A 415 -0.02 12.76 -11.81
N GLY A 416 0.03 14.09 -11.70
CA GLY A 416 0.96 14.81 -10.81
C GLY A 416 0.29 15.21 -9.49
N GLY A 417 1.03 15.81 -8.56
CA GLY A 417 0.59 16.04 -7.18
C GLY A 417 -0.84 16.58 -6.98
N ALA A 418 -1.21 17.70 -7.60
CA ALA A 418 -2.56 18.26 -7.45
C ALA A 418 -3.64 17.34 -8.08
N ASP A 419 -3.35 16.76 -9.25
CA ASP A 419 -4.26 15.84 -9.94
C ASP A 419 -4.46 14.54 -9.13
N ILE A 420 -3.41 14.01 -8.48
CA ILE A 420 -3.49 12.83 -7.60
C ILE A 420 -4.42 13.12 -6.41
N TYR A 421 -4.36 14.33 -5.84
CA TYR A 421 -5.26 14.72 -4.75
C TYR A 421 -6.71 14.73 -5.22
N THR A 422 -7.00 15.32 -6.38
CA THR A 422 -8.34 15.31 -6.97
C THR A 422 -8.80 13.88 -7.30
N ALA A 423 -7.94 13.06 -7.91
CA ALA A 423 -8.21 11.67 -8.25
C ALA A 423 -8.61 10.84 -7.03
N GLY A 424 -7.86 10.95 -5.94
CA GLY A 424 -8.14 10.20 -4.72
C GLY A 424 -9.31 10.76 -3.91
N LYS A 425 -9.45 12.07 -3.80
CA LYS A 425 -10.48 12.71 -2.98
C LYS A 425 -11.86 12.74 -3.65
N THR A 426 -11.91 13.05 -4.94
CA THR A 426 -13.16 13.24 -5.69
C THR A 426 -13.59 11.95 -6.40
N TYR A 427 -12.63 11.23 -6.99
CA TYR A 427 -12.91 10.07 -7.85
C TYR A 427 -12.66 8.71 -7.19
N GLY A 428 -12.06 8.70 -5.98
CA GLY A 428 -11.78 7.46 -5.25
C GLY A 428 -10.67 6.60 -5.87
N LEU A 429 -9.80 7.19 -6.70
CA LEU A 429 -8.71 6.48 -7.35
C LEU A 429 -7.53 6.24 -6.40
N VAL A 430 -6.75 5.21 -6.68
CA VAL A 430 -5.58 4.81 -5.89
C VAL A 430 -4.32 4.75 -6.76
N PRO A 431 -3.13 5.05 -6.21
CA PRO A 431 -1.87 4.87 -6.92
C PRO A 431 -1.57 3.37 -7.11
N ALA A 432 -1.10 3.01 -8.31
CA ALA A 432 -0.65 1.66 -8.64
C ALA A 432 0.87 1.55 -8.78
N ALA A 433 1.51 2.62 -9.26
CA ALA A 433 2.95 2.73 -9.43
C ALA A 433 3.35 4.22 -9.46
N GLY A 434 4.62 4.53 -9.22
CA GLY A 434 5.14 5.90 -9.27
C GLY A 434 6.38 6.06 -10.13
N GLU A 435 6.66 7.28 -10.56
CA GLU A 435 7.95 7.63 -11.15
C GLU A 435 9.03 7.77 -10.06
N SER A 436 10.28 7.49 -10.41
CA SER A 436 11.46 7.88 -9.63
C SER A 436 12.41 8.71 -10.49
N TYR A 437 13.00 9.74 -9.90
CA TYR A 437 13.91 10.68 -10.57
C TYR A 437 15.37 10.54 -10.11
N SER A 438 15.66 9.57 -9.23
CA SER A 438 17.01 9.31 -8.71
C SER A 438 17.18 7.83 -8.40
N ALA A 439 18.22 7.22 -8.95
CA ALA A 439 18.54 5.81 -8.69
C ALA A 439 19.00 5.52 -7.25
N ASN A 440 19.32 6.57 -6.47
CA ASN A 440 19.93 6.45 -5.12
C ASN A 440 19.03 6.97 -3.98
N ASP A 441 17.82 7.45 -4.28
CA ASP A 441 16.96 8.07 -3.27
C ASP A 441 15.58 7.41 -3.30
N SER A 442 15.36 6.47 -2.37
CA SER A 442 14.07 5.78 -2.13
C SER A 442 12.90 6.75 -1.86
N SER A 443 13.20 8.03 -1.64
CA SER A 443 12.20 9.04 -1.37
C SER A 443 11.50 9.56 -2.63
N ASN A 444 11.95 9.23 -3.85
CA ASN A 444 11.28 9.50 -5.15
C ASN A 444 10.87 10.98 -5.38
N ALA A 445 11.34 11.90 -4.55
CA ALA A 445 10.81 13.25 -4.46
C ALA A 445 11.86 14.20 -3.89
N TYR A 446 11.78 15.47 -4.26
CA TYR A 446 12.64 16.50 -3.69
C TYR A 446 11.90 17.28 -2.61
N TYR A 447 12.64 17.70 -1.58
CA TYR A 447 12.11 18.52 -0.51
C TYR A 447 12.07 20.00 -0.91
N ALA A 448 10.90 20.64 -0.73
CA ALA A 448 10.76 22.08 -0.79
C ALA A 448 11.21 22.69 0.54
N VAL A 449 12.14 23.65 0.50
CA VAL A 449 12.77 24.22 1.70
C VAL A 449 12.72 25.74 1.68
N VAL A 450 12.82 26.33 2.87
CA VAL A 450 12.93 27.79 3.07
C VAL A 450 14.37 28.12 3.45
N LEU A 451 15.10 28.75 2.55
CA LEU A 451 16.52 29.03 2.70
C LEU A 451 16.73 30.48 3.13
N VAL A 452 17.64 30.68 4.07
CA VAL A 452 18.05 31.99 4.58
C VAL A 452 19.57 32.03 4.75
N LYS A 453 20.16 33.23 4.73
CA LYS A 453 21.56 33.40 5.15
C LYS A 453 21.71 33.13 6.64
N ARG A 454 22.86 32.58 7.02
CA ARG A 454 23.26 32.45 8.43
C ARG A 454 23.67 33.82 8.94
N ASN A 455 22.83 34.41 9.79
CA ASN A 455 23.11 35.68 10.45
C ASN A 455 22.61 35.63 11.91
N PRO A 456 23.49 35.43 12.89
CA PRO A 456 23.11 35.34 14.31
C PRO A 456 22.47 36.63 14.85
N SER A 457 22.87 37.80 14.33
CA SER A 457 22.44 39.11 14.84
C SER A 457 21.06 39.55 14.34
N ASN A 458 20.52 38.91 13.32
CA ASN A 458 19.20 39.19 12.73
C ASN A 458 18.50 37.87 12.37
N ALA A 459 18.53 36.92 13.30
CA ALA A 459 17.90 35.62 13.12
C ALA A 459 16.37 35.76 13.21
N PHE A 460 15.67 35.09 12.31
CA PHE A 460 14.21 35.05 12.27
C PHE A 460 13.72 33.65 11.93
N THR A 461 12.46 33.36 12.24
CA THR A 461 11.83 32.05 12.03
C THR A 461 10.80 32.11 10.89
N ILE A 462 10.20 30.96 10.57
CA ILE A 462 9.13 30.89 9.56
C ILE A 462 7.91 31.76 9.93
N SER A 463 7.67 32.02 11.22
CA SER A 463 6.57 32.85 11.70
C SER A 463 6.85 34.36 11.53
N ASP A 464 8.12 34.73 11.37
CA ASP A 464 8.59 36.13 11.32
C ASP A 464 8.76 36.64 9.88
N LEU A 465 8.23 35.91 8.88
CA LEU A 465 8.38 36.23 7.46
C LEU A 465 7.63 37.50 7.03
N ARG A 466 6.70 38.00 7.85
CA ARG A 466 5.92 39.20 7.54
C ARG A 466 6.84 40.42 7.42
N GLY A 467 6.71 41.15 6.31
CA GLY A 467 7.51 42.33 6.03
C GLY A 467 8.95 42.06 5.57
N LYS A 468 9.35 40.79 5.43
CA LYS A 468 10.63 40.41 4.82
C LYS A 468 10.56 40.50 3.29
N LYS A 469 11.72 40.45 2.64
CA LYS A 469 11.85 40.35 1.18
C LYS A 469 11.98 38.90 0.74
N SER A 470 11.23 38.46 -0.27
CA SER A 470 11.19 37.05 -0.68
C SER A 470 11.62 36.78 -2.12
N CYS A 471 12.32 35.66 -2.32
CA CYS A 471 12.77 35.18 -3.62
C CYS A 471 12.06 33.86 -3.98
N HIS A 472 11.39 33.84 -5.12
CA HIS A 472 10.58 32.70 -5.58
C HIS A 472 11.08 32.19 -6.94
N THR A 473 10.93 30.90 -7.20
CA THR A 473 11.36 30.31 -8.49
C THR A 473 10.46 30.69 -9.67
N GLY A 474 9.25 31.17 -9.38
CA GLY A 474 8.22 31.55 -10.35
C GLY A 474 6.82 31.27 -9.82
N LEU A 475 5.84 32.04 -10.30
CA LEU A 475 4.42 31.85 -9.97
C LEU A 475 3.95 30.44 -10.34
N GLY A 476 3.18 29.79 -9.46
CA GLY A 476 2.60 28.47 -9.71
C GLY A 476 3.56 27.27 -9.63
N ARG A 477 4.85 27.49 -9.34
CA ARG A 477 5.83 26.39 -9.19
C ARG A 477 5.73 25.76 -7.80
N ASN A 478 5.91 24.43 -7.71
CA ASN A 478 5.74 23.68 -6.45
C ASN A 478 6.59 24.21 -5.29
N ALA A 479 7.91 24.03 -5.32
CA ALA A 479 8.77 24.42 -4.20
C ALA A 479 8.95 25.93 -4.02
N GLY A 480 8.78 26.72 -5.09
CA GLY A 480 8.96 28.17 -5.04
C GLY A 480 7.69 28.97 -4.76
N TRP A 481 6.51 28.39 -4.91
CA TRP A 481 5.24 29.11 -4.77
C TRP A 481 4.14 28.27 -4.10
N ASN A 482 3.65 27.20 -4.73
CA ASN A 482 2.45 26.48 -4.25
C ASN A 482 2.63 25.92 -2.83
N ILE A 483 3.76 25.28 -2.57
CA ILE A 483 4.09 24.70 -1.26
C ILE A 483 4.25 25.75 -0.18
N PRO A 484 5.21 26.69 -0.30
CA PRO A 484 5.42 27.69 0.73
C PRO A 484 4.19 28.55 0.97
N ILE A 485 3.55 29.07 -0.09
CA ILE A 485 2.40 29.95 0.08
C ILE A 485 1.19 29.17 0.64
N GLY A 486 0.94 27.97 0.15
CA GLY A 486 -0.13 27.10 0.66
C GLY A 486 0.01 26.82 2.16
N ILE A 487 1.21 26.42 2.61
CA ILE A 487 1.46 26.17 4.04
C ILE A 487 1.32 27.44 4.87
N LEU A 488 1.87 28.57 4.40
CA LEU A 488 1.77 29.84 5.12
C LEU A 488 0.32 30.31 5.25
N ILE A 489 -0.53 30.08 4.23
CA ILE A 489 -1.97 30.36 4.29
C ILE A 489 -2.68 29.40 5.25
N LYS A 490 -2.46 28.10 5.10
CA LYS A 490 -3.12 27.06 5.90
C LYS A 490 -2.84 27.21 7.39
N ARG A 491 -1.63 27.67 7.74
CA ARG A 491 -1.21 27.97 9.12
C ARG A 491 -1.60 29.37 9.61
N GLY A 492 -2.30 30.15 8.80
CA GLY A 492 -2.78 31.48 9.14
C GLY A 492 -1.69 32.57 9.26
N ILE A 493 -0.48 32.30 8.78
CA ILE A 493 0.63 33.26 8.73
C ILE A 493 0.33 34.32 7.67
N ILE A 494 -0.08 33.87 6.48
CA ILE A 494 -0.68 34.70 5.43
C ILE A 494 -2.20 34.61 5.56
N LYS A 495 -2.87 35.76 5.63
CA LYS A 495 -4.33 35.83 5.67
C LYS A 495 -4.84 36.22 4.29
N ASN A 496 -5.50 35.29 3.60
CA ASN A 496 -6.11 35.53 2.29
C ASN A 496 -7.57 35.96 2.48
N ARG A 497 -7.86 37.27 2.45
CA ARG A 497 -9.22 37.81 2.70
C ARG A 497 -10.09 37.88 1.45
N ASP A 498 -9.49 38.09 0.28
CA ASP A 498 -10.20 38.40 -0.98
C ASP A 498 -9.99 37.34 -2.06
N CYS A 499 -9.58 36.12 -1.67
CA CYS A 499 -9.37 35.00 -2.59
C CYS A 499 -8.30 35.25 -3.65
N ASN A 500 -7.49 36.30 -3.48
CA ASN A 500 -6.41 36.66 -4.37
C ASN A 500 -5.08 36.38 -3.66
N ILE A 501 -4.56 35.17 -3.88
CA ILE A 501 -3.32 34.71 -3.26
C ILE A 501 -2.14 35.64 -3.62
N PRO A 502 -1.90 35.98 -4.91
CA PRO A 502 -0.85 36.94 -5.26
C PRO A 502 -0.97 38.28 -4.53
N GLN A 503 -2.19 38.83 -4.39
CA GLN A 503 -2.42 40.05 -3.60
C GLN A 503 -2.02 39.87 -2.14
N ALA A 504 -2.52 38.82 -1.48
CA ALA A 504 -2.21 38.54 -0.07
C ALA A 504 -0.70 38.35 0.17
N VAL A 505 0.00 37.71 -0.77
CA VAL A 505 1.46 37.56 -0.73
C VAL A 505 2.15 38.93 -0.89
N SER A 506 1.67 39.77 -1.80
CA SER A 506 2.22 41.12 -2.04
C SER A 506 2.06 42.09 -0.85
N GLU A 507 1.05 41.86 -0.02
CA GLU A 507 0.82 42.61 1.22
C GLU A 507 1.61 42.04 2.40
N PHE A 508 1.90 40.75 2.36
CA PHE A 508 2.63 40.06 3.42
C PHE A 508 4.13 40.33 3.36
N PHE A 509 4.76 40.23 2.19
CA PHE A 509 6.18 40.55 1.99
C PHE A 509 6.37 42.02 1.61
N SER A 510 7.47 42.64 2.02
CA SER A 510 7.73 44.05 1.71
C SER A 510 8.01 44.27 0.22
N ALA A 511 8.66 43.30 -0.41
CA ALA A 511 8.96 43.22 -1.84
C ALA A 511 9.34 41.76 -2.18
N SER A 512 9.11 41.33 -3.41
CA SER A 512 9.45 39.98 -3.86
C SER A 512 10.05 39.98 -5.25
N CYS A 513 10.71 38.87 -5.61
CA CYS A 513 10.85 38.47 -7.01
C CYS A 513 10.06 37.18 -7.25
N VAL A 514 8.96 37.29 -7.99
CA VAL A 514 8.06 36.23 -8.41
C VAL A 514 7.92 36.28 -9.92
N PRO A 515 8.83 35.64 -10.66
CA PRO A 515 8.74 35.58 -12.12
C PRO A 515 7.37 35.09 -12.60
N SER A 516 6.92 35.60 -13.74
CA SER A 516 5.58 35.47 -14.35
C SER A 516 4.48 36.36 -13.77
N ALA A 517 4.68 37.03 -12.63
CA ALA A 517 3.59 37.80 -12.01
C ALA A 517 3.16 39.05 -12.82
N GLU A 518 4.06 39.62 -13.63
CA GLU A 518 3.78 40.84 -14.41
C GLU A 518 2.82 40.59 -15.59
N GLN A 519 2.73 39.35 -16.10
CA GLN A 519 1.90 39.01 -17.26
C GLN A 519 0.39 39.06 -16.96
N ASP A 520 0.01 38.97 -15.69
CA ASP A 520 -1.39 38.86 -15.24
C ASP A 520 -1.89 40.10 -14.49
N ASN A 521 -1.21 41.26 -14.62
CA ASN A 521 -1.51 42.50 -13.88
C ASN A 521 -1.51 42.35 -12.34
N TYR A 522 -0.71 41.43 -11.78
CA TYR A 522 -0.55 41.32 -10.34
C TYR A 522 0.25 42.49 -9.74
N PRO A 523 0.18 42.72 -8.41
CA PRO A 523 0.84 43.86 -7.78
C PRO A 523 2.34 43.94 -8.08
N ALA A 524 2.81 45.13 -8.46
CA ALA A 524 4.21 45.39 -8.83
C ALA A 524 5.23 44.98 -7.76
N LYS A 525 4.82 44.95 -6.48
CA LYS A 525 5.63 44.44 -5.36
C LYS A 525 6.14 43.02 -5.58
N LEU A 526 5.39 42.18 -6.30
CA LEU A 526 5.80 40.79 -6.60
C LEU A 526 6.98 40.71 -7.56
N CYS A 527 7.18 41.72 -8.40
CA CYS A 527 8.27 41.80 -9.38
C CYS A 527 9.36 42.81 -8.98
N GLN A 528 9.21 43.49 -7.85
CA GLN A 528 10.06 44.62 -7.46
C GLN A 528 11.53 44.23 -7.35
N LEU A 529 11.84 43.04 -6.81
CA LEU A 529 13.21 42.56 -6.61
C LEU A 529 13.81 41.87 -7.86
N CYS A 530 13.02 41.60 -8.89
CA CYS A 530 13.51 40.98 -10.11
C CYS A 530 14.43 41.95 -10.88
N ILE A 531 15.42 41.43 -11.62
CA ILE A 531 16.52 42.23 -12.17
C ILE A 531 16.69 42.10 -13.69
N GLY A 532 15.90 41.25 -14.35
CA GLY A 532 15.99 41.02 -15.78
C GLY A 532 17.34 40.42 -16.21
N ASP A 533 17.63 40.57 -17.50
CA ASP A 533 18.94 40.25 -18.07
C ASP A 533 20.00 41.30 -17.70
N GLU A 534 21.21 41.20 -18.27
CA GLU A 534 22.31 42.14 -17.97
C GLU A 534 21.99 43.59 -18.32
N SER A 535 21.08 43.82 -19.27
CA SER A 535 20.63 45.15 -19.68
C SER A 535 19.40 45.62 -18.91
N GLY A 536 18.87 44.80 -18.00
CA GLY A 536 17.64 45.06 -17.24
C GLY A 536 16.36 44.80 -18.03
N ASN A 537 16.44 44.22 -19.23
CA ASN A 537 15.26 43.82 -20.01
C ASN A 537 14.73 42.48 -19.48
N ASN A 538 13.52 42.10 -19.89
CA ASN A 538 12.89 40.82 -19.50
C ASN A 538 12.75 40.64 -17.98
N LYS A 539 12.65 41.77 -17.25
CA LYS A 539 12.41 41.79 -15.81
C LYS A 539 11.15 40.99 -15.48
N CYS A 540 11.22 40.17 -14.44
CA CYS A 540 10.12 39.33 -13.98
C CYS A 540 9.60 38.30 -15.01
N SER A 541 10.32 38.08 -16.12
CA SER A 541 9.92 37.10 -17.13
C SER A 541 10.07 35.65 -16.63
N ALA A 542 9.19 34.76 -17.11
CA ALA A 542 9.20 33.32 -16.83
C ALA A 542 10.31 32.56 -17.57
N SER A 543 11.47 33.17 -17.77
CA SER A 543 12.52 32.67 -18.65
C SER A 543 13.90 32.83 -18.01
N SER A 544 14.89 32.11 -18.53
CA SER A 544 16.28 32.23 -18.08
C SER A 544 16.91 33.61 -18.38
N GLN A 545 16.22 34.49 -19.11
CA GLN A 545 16.66 35.88 -19.29
C GLN A 545 16.51 36.67 -17.98
N GLU A 546 15.50 36.38 -17.16
CA GLU A 546 15.45 36.89 -15.79
C GLU A 546 16.46 36.14 -14.93
N ARG A 547 17.49 36.83 -14.45
CA ARG A 547 18.59 36.21 -13.68
C ARG A 547 18.16 35.66 -12.33
N TYR A 548 17.03 36.13 -11.77
CA TYR A 548 16.43 35.57 -10.56
C TYR A 548 15.38 34.48 -10.81
N TYR A 549 15.24 34.00 -12.05
CA TYR A 549 14.29 32.93 -12.38
C TYR A 549 14.77 31.54 -11.96
N SER A 550 13.80 30.66 -11.65
CA SER A 550 14.04 29.26 -11.30
C SER A 550 14.83 29.05 -10.01
N TYR A 551 15.25 27.82 -9.75
CA TYR A 551 15.91 27.43 -8.50
C TYR A 551 17.21 28.22 -8.24
N SER A 552 18.15 28.20 -9.18
CA SER A 552 19.42 28.92 -9.03
C SER A 552 19.22 30.45 -8.98
N GLY A 553 18.26 31.00 -9.72
CA GLY A 553 17.96 32.43 -9.69
C GLY A 553 17.33 32.89 -8.37
N ALA A 554 16.37 32.13 -7.81
CA ALA A 554 15.80 32.44 -6.51
C ALA A 554 16.85 32.35 -5.39
N PHE A 555 17.79 31.39 -5.48
CA PHE A 555 18.94 31.34 -4.58
C PHE A 555 19.89 32.53 -4.78
N ARG A 556 20.19 32.90 -6.02
CA ARG A 556 20.99 34.08 -6.36
C ARG A 556 20.39 35.37 -5.78
N CYS A 557 19.07 35.53 -5.85
CA CYS A 557 18.33 36.65 -5.25
C CYS A 557 18.56 36.77 -3.73
N LEU A 558 18.65 35.65 -3.01
CA LEU A 558 19.03 35.63 -1.59
C LEU A 558 20.51 35.96 -1.40
N VAL A 559 21.40 35.39 -2.22
CA VAL A 559 22.86 35.58 -2.13
C VAL A 559 23.26 37.03 -2.39
N GLU A 560 22.64 37.71 -3.33
CA GLU A 560 22.94 39.10 -3.70
C GLU A 560 22.25 40.14 -2.78
N ASP A 561 21.68 39.72 -1.65
CA ASP A 561 21.00 40.58 -0.65
C ASP A 561 19.77 41.33 -1.20
N SER A 562 19.24 40.89 -2.35
CA SER A 562 17.98 41.39 -2.90
C SER A 562 16.79 40.92 -2.04
N GLY A 563 16.81 39.67 -1.57
CA GLY A 563 15.82 39.11 -0.65
C GLY A 563 16.41 38.56 0.65
N ASP A 564 15.56 38.44 1.67
CA ASP A 564 15.91 37.88 2.99
C ASP A 564 15.72 36.36 3.05
N VAL A 565 14.83 35.83 2.21
CA VAL A 565 14.42 34.42 2.18
C VAL A 565 14.25 33.93 0.74
N ALA A 566 14.66 32.68 0.46
CA ALA A 566 14.41 32.01 -0.82
C ALA A 566 13.65 30.70 -0.64
N PHE A 567 12.66 30.47 -1.49
CA PHE A 567 11.89 29.23 -1.54
C PHE A 567 12.37 28.37 -2.71
N VAL A 568 13.04 27.24 -2.41
CA VAL A 568 13.75 26.42 -3.39
C VAL A 568 13.67 24.93 -3.04
N LYS A 569 14.25 24.05 -3.88
CA LYS A 569 14.47 22.64 -3.51
C LYS A 569 15.73 22.50 -2.67
N HIS A 570 15.77 21.48 -1.81
CA HIS A 570 16.91 21.22 -0.92
C HIS A 570 18.27 21.11 -1.64
N SER A 571 18.31 20.56 -2.86
CA SER A 571 19.56 20.38 -3.61
C SER A 571 20.16 21.69 -4.14
N THR A 572 19.37 22.77 -4.25
CA THR A 572 19.78 24.03 -4.89
C THR A 572 20.99 24.67 -4.23
N VAL A 573 21.08 24.65 -2.90
CA VAL A 573 22.25 25.19 -2.20
C VAL A 573 23.50 24.39 -2.53
N PHE A 574 23.43 23.07 -2.53
CA PHE A 574 24.57 22.20 -2.83
C PHE A 574 24.99 22.24 -4.30
N GLU A 575 24.07 22.57 -5.21
CA GLU A 575 24.34 22.77 -6.64
C GLU A 575 25.08 24.10 -6.91
N ASN A 576 24.92 25.09 -6.03
CA ASN A 576 25.39 26.46 -6.24
C ASN A 576 26.45 26.94 -5.24
N THR A 577 26.98 26.06 -4.40
CA THR A 577 27.99 26.40 -3.39
C THR A 577 29.13 25.38 -3.41
N ASP A 578 30.15 25.59 -2.58
CA ASP A 578 31.27 24.66 -2.37
C ASP A 578 32.01 24.32 -3.68
N GLY A 579 32.12 25.31 -4.57
CA GLY A 579 32.83 25.19 -5.85
C GLY A 579 32.08 24.47 -6.96
N LYS A 580 30.82 24.03 -6.75
CA LYS A 580 30.06 23.30 -7.79
C LYS A 580 29.50 24.19 -8.90
N ASN A 581 29.30 25.47 -8.62
CA ASN A 581 28.92 26.46 -9.63
C ASN A 581 30.05 27.48 -9.83
N THR A 582 30.57 27.53 -11.06
CA THR A 582 31.70 28.38 -11.45
C THR A 582 31.30 29.80 -11.84
N ALA A 583 30.00 30.12 -11.86
CA ALA A 583 29.52 31.47 -12.13
C ALA A 583 30.07 32.46 -11.09
N SER A 584 30.36 33.70 -11.52
CA SER A 584 30.99 34.73 -10.70
C SER A 584 30.25 35.04 -9.40
N TRP A 585 28.92 34.97 -9.40
CA TRP A 585 28.09 35.21 -8.21
C TRP A 585 28.11 34.05 -7.20
N ALA A 586 28.49 32.83 -7.62
CA ALA A 586 28.40 31.61 -6.82
C ALA A 586 29.77 31.04 -6.40
N GLN A 587 30.85 31.38 -7.11
CA GLN A 587 32.16 30.73 -7.00
C GLN A 587 32.74 30.69 -5.57
N LYS A 588 32.44 31.69 -4.73
CA LYS A 588 32.99 31.83 -3.37
C LYS A 588 32.03 31.42 -2.26
N LEU A 589 30.83 30.95 -2.59
CA LEU A 589 29.81 30.61 -1.60
C LEU A 589 30.12 29.28 -0.92
N LYS A 590 29.89 29.22 0.40
CA LYS A 590 29.92 27.97 1.15
C LYS A 590 28.52 27.58 1.56
N SER A 591 28.19 26.29 1.50
CA SER A 591 26.88 25.80 1.95
C SER A 591 26.62 26.08 3.44
N SER A 592 27.68 26.17 4.26
CA SER A 592 27.63 26.54 5.67
C SER A 592 27.17 27.98 5.95
N ASP A 593 27.11 28.84 4.93
CA ASP A 593 26.69 30.24 5.08
C ASP A 593 25.16 30.38 5.05
N PHE A 594 24.44 29.27 4.91
CA PHE A 594 22.99 29.22 4.79
C PHE A 594 22.37 28.27 5.81
N GLN A 595 21.10 28.52 6.14
CA GLN A 595 20.30 27.70 7.04
C GLN A 595 18.90 27.52 6.49
N LEU A 596 18.21 26.49 6.98
CA LEU A 596 16.81 26.21 6.68
C LEU A 596 15.91 26.77 7.79
N LEU A 597 14.76 27.32 7.43
CA LEU A 597 13.67 27.57 8.38
C LEU A 597 12.74 26.36 8.41
N CYS A 598 12.55 25.80 9.60
CA CYS A 598 11.72 24.61 9.78
C CYS A 598 10.27 25.00 10.09
N PRO A 599 9.28 24.18 9.69
CA PRO A 599 7.87 24.47 9.95
C PRO A 599 7.51 24.56 11.45
N ASN A 600 8.32 23.94 12.32
CA ASN A 600 8.16 23.98 13.78
C ASN A 600 8.80 25.23 14.44
N GLY A 601 9.30 26.18 13.65
CA GLY A 601 9.96 27.40 14.13
C GLY A 601 11.46 27.26 14.39
N ALA A 602 12.01 26.04 14.32
CA ALA A 602 13.45 25.81 14.45
C ALA A 602 14.22 26.28 13.19
N ARG A 603 15.55 26.31 13.31
CA ARG A 603 16.48 26.48 12.21
C ARG A 603 17.39 25.27 12.14
N ALA A 604 17.74 24.84 10.93
CA ALA A 604 18.59 23.68 10.72
C ALA A 604 19.70 23.96 9.70
N GLU A 605 20.75 23.14 9.75
CA GLU A 605 21.76 23.13 8.68
C GLU A 605 21.13 22.65 7.37
N VAL A 606 21.67 23.12 6.24
CA VAL A 606 21.16 22.74 4.93
C VAL A 606 21.22 21.24 4.66
N THR A 607 22.10 20.50 5.33
CA THR A 607 22.22 19.03 5.25
C THR A 607 21.09 18.28 5.98
N GLN A 608 20.34 18.96 6.85
CA GLN A 608 19.24 18.37 7.62
C GLN A 608 17.87 18.55 6.93
N PHE A 609 17.86 18.80 5.62
CA PHE A 609 16.64 19.07 4.85
C PHE A 609 15.57 17.98 5.02
N ALA A 610 15.95 16.70 5.17
CA ALA A 610 15.01 15.61 5.38
C ALA A 610 14.19 15.76 6.68
N ASN A 611 14.73 16.45 7.69
CA ASN A 611 14.03 16.73 8.95
C ASN A 611 13.53 18.18 9.05
N CYS A 612 13.93 19.05 8.11
CA CYS A 612 13.59 20.48 8.10
C CYS A 612 13.25 20.93 6.67
N HIS A 613 12.01 20.67 6.27
CA HIS A 613 11.46 21.05 4.97
C HIS A 613 9.99 21.43 5.13
N LEU A 614 9.43 22.09 4.12
CA LEU A 614 8.01 22.46 4.08
C LEU A 614 7.13 21.29 3.70
N ALA A 615 7.45 20.65 2.59
CA ALA A 615 6.82 19.41 2.14
C ALA A 615 7.78 18.69 1.18
N GLN A 616 7.61 17.38 1.07
CA GLN A 616 8.18 16.60 -0.02
C GLN A 616 7.32 16.78 -1.26
N VAL A 617 7.92 17.01 -2.44
CA VAL A 617 7.18 17.15 -3.70
C VAL A 617 6.96 15.77 -4.30
N PRO A 618 5.73 15.21 -4.25
CA PRO A 618 5.49 13.85 -4.68
C PRO A 618 5.77 13.66 -6.17
N ALA A 619 6.32 12.51 -6.53
CA ALA A 619 6.43 12.09 -7.92
C ALA A 619 5.07 11.87 -8.57
N GLN A 620 5.06 11.86 -9.90
CA GLN A 620 3.87 11.42 -10.63
C GLN A 620 3.58 9.96 -10.32
N ALA A 621 2.29 9.61 -10.33
CA ALA A 621 1.81 8.26 -10.10
C ALA A 621 0.83 7.83 -11.18
N VAL A 622 0.86 6.55 -11.49
CA VAL A 622 -0.19 5.88 -12.27
C VAL A 622 -1.37 5.65 -11.33
N MET A 623 -2.49 6.33 -11.59
CA MET A 623 -3.71 6.27 -10.79
C MET A 623 -4.73 5.36 -11.48
N VAL A 624 -5.39 4.51 -10.68
CA VAL A 624 -6.35 3.50 -11.16
C VAL A 624 -7.58 3.40 -10.27
N HIS A 625 -8.63 2.72 -10.76
CA HIS A 625 -9.77 2.32 -9.93
C HIS A 625 -9.33 1.24 -8.91
N PRO A 626 -9.85 1.22 -7.66
CA PRO A 626 -9.47 0.22 -6.64
C PRO A 626 -9.64 -1.25 -7.03
N ASP A 627 -10.54 -1.53 -7.98
CA ASP A 627 -10.77 -2.89 -8.52
C ASP A 627 -9.67 -3.35 -9.50
N VAL A 628 -8.85 -2.43 -10.02
CA VAL A 628 -7.73 -2.78 -10.90
C VAL A 628 -6.63 -3.46 -10.08
N ASN A 629 -6.10 -4.58 -10.59
CA ASN A 629 -5.00 -5.26 -9.92
C ASN A 629 -3.70 -4.47 -10.08
N VAL A 630 -3.35 -3.69 -9.05
CA VAL A 630 -2.16 -2.83 -9.02
C VAL A 630 -0.85 -3.62 -9.18
N PHE A 631 -0.79 -4.88 -8.72
CA PHE A 631 0.41 -5.72 -8.82
C PHE A 631 0.66 -6.17 -10.25
N ALA A 632 -0.40 -6.51 -11.00
CA ALA A 632 -0.30 -6.83 -12.41
C ALA A 632 0.14 -5.61 -13.24
N LEU A 633 -0.41 -4.43 -12.93
CA LEU A 633 -0.03 -3.18 -13.59
C LEU A 633 1.43 -2.83 -13.31
N TYR A 634 1.85 -2.86 -12.04
CA TYR A 634 3.25 -2.63 -11.70
C TYR A 634 4.16 -3.70 -12.32
N GLY A 635 3.77 -4.98 -12.33
CA GLY A 635 4.49 -6.05 -13.01
C GLY A 635 4.67 -5.83 -14.53
N LEU A 636 3.66 -5.27 -15.20
CA LEU A 636 3.76 -4.85 -16.59
C LEU A 636 4.82 -3.75 -16.77
N LEU A 637 4.75 -2.69 -15.95
CA LEU A 637 5.66 -1.55 -16.03
C LEU A 637 7.09 -1.91 -15.62
N ASP A 638 7.26 -2.72 -14.58
CA ASP A 638 8.55 -3.20 -14.11
C ASP A 638 9.26 -4.06 -15.17
N ARG A 639 8.53 -4.96 -15.83
CA ARG A 639 9.12 -5.72 -16.94
C ARG A 639 9.40 -4.85 -18.16
N ALA A 640 8.53 -3.89 -18.46
CA ALA A 640 8.70 -2.99 -19.59
C ALA A 640 9.95 -2.12 -19.45
N GLN A 641 10.20 -1.56 -18.26
CA GLN A 641 11.35 -0.69 -18.04
C GLN A 641 12.70 -1.40 -18.18
N VAL A 642 12.76 -2.72 -17.94
CA VAL A 642 13.97 -3.52 -18.24
C VAL A 642 14.36 -3.44 -19.72
N TYR A 643 13.37 -3.34 -20.62
CA TYR A 643 13.62 -3.20 -22.06
C TYR A 643 13.71 -1.75 -22.52
N PHE A 644 12.86 -0.87 -21.95
CA PHE A 644 12.56 0.44 -22.52
C PHE A 644 12.81 1.62 -21.58
N GLY A 645 13.25 1.39 -20.35
CA GLY A 645 13.49 2.45 -19.35
C GLY A 645 14.79 3.23 -19.62
N ASN A 646 15.87 2.53 -19.98
CA ASN A 646 17.12 3.19 -20.35
C ASN A 646 16.96 3.95 -21.68
N SER A 647 17.15 5.27 -21.68
CA SER A 647 17.04 6.13 -22.86
C SER A 647 18.07 5.83 -23.97
N SER A 648 19.10 5.03 -23.67
CA SER A 648 20.11 4.55 -24.63
C SER A 648 19.86 3.11 -25.10
N ASN A 649 18.69 2.52 -24.83
CA ASN A 649 18.37 1.16 -25.26
C ASN A 649 18.23 1.04 -26.79
N GLY A 650 18.58 -0.13 -27.34
CA GLY A 650 18.41 -0.47 -28.75
C GLY A 650 17.10 -1.20 -29.09
N ASN A 651 16.10 -1.19 -28.20
CA ASN A 651 14.86 -1.96 -28.35
C ASN A 651 13.76 -1.22 -29.13
N GLY A 652 14.05 -0.03 -29.66
CA GLY A 652 13.14 0.69 -30.57
C GLY A 652 12.01 1.47 -29.90
N PHE A 653 11.99 1.57 -28.57
CA PHE A 653 11.06 2.43 -27.82
C PHE A 653 11.71 2.86 -26.50
N LYS A 654 11.32 4.04 -25.98
CA LYS A 654 11.85 4.61 -24.74
C LYS A 654 10.69 5.18 -23.91
N MET A 655 10.53 4.69 -22.69
CA MET A 655 9.42 5.10 -21.82
C MET A 655 9.57 6.55 -21.36
N PHE A 656 10.77 6.92 -20.91
CA PHE A 656 11.07 8.21 -20.30
C PHE A 656 11.80 9.18 -21.25
N ASP A 657 11.54 9.07 -22.56
CA ASP A 657 12.10 9.99 -23.57
C ASP A 657 11.01 10.35 -24.56
N SER A 658 10.73 11.64 -24.69
CA SER A 658 9.72 12.18 -25.61
C SER A 658 10.33 12.86 -26.83
N SER A 659 11.67 12.83 -27.00
CA SER A 659 12.37 13.57 -28.06
C SER A 659 11.98 13.19 -29.49
N THR A 660 11.45 11.99 -29.71
CA THR A 660 10.95 11.54 -31.02
C THR A 660 9.54 12.02 -31.34
N PHE A 661 8.86 12.66 -30.38
CA PHE A 661 7.52 13.19 -30.50
C PHE A 661 7.56 14.72 -30.44
N GLN A 662 6.56 15.40 -31.01
CA GLN A 662 6.49 16.87 -30.97
C GLN A 662 6.01 17.40 -29.60
N GLY A 663 6.65 16.96 -28.51
CA GLY A 663 6.29 17.27 -27.14
C GLY A 663 7.37 16.92 -26.13
N LYS A 664 7.10 17.17 -24.85
CA LYS A 664 7.96 16.82 -23.71
C LYS A 664 7.11 16.22 -22.61
N ASP A 665 7.70 15.36 -21.79
CA ASP A 665 7.03 14.73 -20.65
C ASP A 665 5.71 14.03 -21.04
N LEU A 666 5.70 13.35 -22.18
CA LEU A 666 4.51 12.68 -22.70
C LEU A 666 4.30 11.35 -21.96
N ILE A 667 3.13 11.15 -21.36
CA ILE A 667 2.77 10.04 -20.46
C ILE A 667 3.57 10.06 -19.15
N PHE A 668 4.90 9.97 -19.26
CA PHE A 668 5.85 10.04 -18.15
C PHE A 668 6.78 11.24 -18.33
N LYS A 669 7.32 11.75 -17.23
CA LYS A 669 8.38 12.76 -17.25
C LYS A 669 9.62 12.24 -17.96
N ASP A 670 10.23 13.08 -18.80
CA ASP A 670 11.49 12.73 -19.48
C ASP A 670 12.67 12.62 -18.49
N SER A 671 12.51 13.17 -17.28
CA SER A 671 13.46 13.04 -16.18
C SER A 671 13.28 11.77 -15.34
N ALA A 672 12.25 10.96 -15.61
CA ALA A 672 12.05 9.70 -14.91
C ALA A 672 13.19 8.72 -15.24
N VAL A 673 13.69 8.04 -14.21
CA VAL A 673 14.77 7.06 -14.29
C VAL A 673 14.18 5.64 -14.27
N GLU A 674 13.14 5.44 -13.48
CA GLU A 674 12.46 4.15 -13.32
C GLU A 674 11.02 4.34 -12.81
N ILE A 675 10.23 3.27 -12.90
CA ILE A 675 8.93 3.11 -12.24
C ILE A 675 9.14 2.25 -10.99
N VAL A 676 8.58 2.72 -9.88
CA VAL A 676 8.69 2.13 -8.54
C VAL A 676 7.32 1.67 -8.03
N PRO A 677 7.27 0.68 -7.13
CA PRO A 677 6.03 0.26 -6.51
C PRO A 677 5.55 1.32 -5.50
N VAL A 678 4.27 1.25 -5.14
CA VAL A 678 3.71 2.14 -4.12
C VAL A 678 4.15 1.79 -2.69
N GLU A 679 4.61 0.56 -2.46
CA GLU A 679 5.01 0.05 -1.14
C GLU A 679 3.90 0.30 -0.09
N GLU A 680 4.21 0.99 1.00
CA GLU A 680 3.25 1.34 2.06
C GLU A 680 2.40 2.59 1.69
N ARG A 681 2.67 3.28 0.57
CA ARG A 681 2.00 4.53 0.14
C ARG A 681 0.80 4.26 -0.79
N LYS A 682 -0.16 3.44 -0.34
CA LYS A 682 -1.22 2.85 -1.19
C LYS A 682 -2.43 3.73 -1.41
N THR A 683 -2.58 4.78 -0.62
CA THR A 683 -3.63 5.79 -0.80
C THR A 683 -3.03 7.08 -1.35
N TYR A 684 -3.87 7.92 -1.98
CA TYR A 684 -3.44 9.26 -2.40
C TYR A 684 -2.89 10.09 -1.22
N ARG A 685 -3.40 9.88 0.01
CA ARG A 685 -2.95 10.61 1.20
C ARG A 685 -1.52 10.22 1.59
N GLU A 686 -1.26 8.92 1.62
CA GLU A 686 0.08 8.40 1.94
C GLU A 686 1.09 8.71 0.83
N TRP A 687 0.66 8.66 -0.44
CA TRP A 687 1.51 9.00 -1.59
C TRP A 687 1.92 10.47 -1.60
N LEU A 688 0.98 11.38 -1.38
CA LEU A 688 1.24 12.82 -1.40
C LEU A 688 1.97 13.31 -0.13
N GLY A 689 1.72 12.67 1.01
CA GLY A 689 2.21 13.14 2.31
C GLY A 689 1.33 14.26 2.87
N SER A 690 1.28 14.33 4.20
CA SER A 690 0.36 15.23 4.92
C SER A 690 0.66 16.70 4.68
N GLU A 691 1.94 17.05 4.57
CA GLU A 691 2.46 18.40 4.41
C GLU A 691 2.15 18.97 3.02
N TYR A 692 2.22 18.12 1.99
CA TYR A 692 1.85 18.52 0.64
C TYR A 692 0.34 18.76 0.52
N ILE A 693 -0.47 17.91 1.17
CA ILE A 693 -1.92 18.11 1.25
C ILE A 693 -2.26 19.38 2.01
N GLU A 694 -1.58 19.65 3.14
CA GLU A 694 -1.72 20.89 3.90
C GLU A 694 -1.48 22.12 2.99
N SER A 695 -0.43 22.08 2.17
CA SER A 695 -0.18 23.11 1.14
C SER A 695 -1.34 23.23 0.14
N LEU A 696 -1.79 22.13 -0.47
CA LEU A 696 -2.85 22.16 -1.47
C LEU A 696 -4.15 22.73 -0.88
N GLU A 697 -4.54 22.30 0.32
CA GLU A 697 -5.71 22.80 1.01
C GLU A 697 -5.61 24.30 1.36
N GLY A 698 -4.40 24.77 1.68
CA GLY A 698 -4.15 26.21 1.85
C GLY A 698 -4.36 27.01 0.57
N MET A 699 -3.91 26.46 -0.56
CA MET A 699 -4.11 27.06 -1.89
C MET A 699 -5.57 26.98 -2.36
N GLN A 700 -6.34 25.97 -1.93
CA GLN A 700 -7.75 25.74 -2.30
C GLN A 700 -8.76 26.43 -1.35
N THR A 701 -8.39 27.53 -0.71
CA THR A 701 -9.05 28.07 0.51
C THR A 701 -10.60 28.10 0.44
N PRO A 702 -11.34 27.44 1.37
CA PRO A 702 -12.81 27.42 1.41
C PRO A 702 -13.48 28.73 1.86
N GLN A 703 -12.72 29.77 2.23
CA GLN A 703 -13.28 31.06 2.68
C GLN A 703 -13.91 31.88 1.54
N CYS A 704 -13.91 31.33 0.33
CA CYS A 704 -14.31 31.97 -0.92
C CYS A 704 -15.66 31.46 -1.47
N SER A 705 -16.39 30.63 -0.72
CA SER A 705 -17.78 30.21 -1.02
C SER A 705 -18.81 31.34 -0.83
N GLY A 706 -18.37 32.60 -0.97
CA GLY A 706 -19.12 33.79 -0.61
C GLY A 706 -19.11 34.81 -1.74
N ALA A 707 -19.58 34.45 -2.92
CA ALA A 707 -19.98 35.41 -3.94
C ALA A 707 -21.19 34.88 -4.71
N GLY A 708 -22.39 35.43 -4.41
CA GLY A 708 -23.40 35.58 -5.46
C GLY A 708 -24.81 35.02 -5.27
N ASN A 709 -25.28 34.59 -4.10
CA ASN A 709 -26.74 34.50 -3.90
C ASN A 709 -27.26 35.87 -3.45
N LYS A 710 -27.55 36.75 -4.43
CA LYS A 710 -28.64 37.71 -4.25
C LYS A 710 -29.89 36.87 -4.01
N ILE A 711 -30.23 36.68 -2.73
CA ILE A 711 -31.57 36.26 -2.36
C ILE A 711 -32.49 37.36 -2.87
N THR A 712 -33.16 37.08 -3.98
CA THR A 712 -34.35 37.80 -4.39
C THR A 712 -35.33 37.68 -3.23
N GLN A 713 -35.42 38.73 -2.40
CA GLN A 713 -36.44 38.87 -1.39
C GLN A 713 -37.79 38.85 -2.10
N TYR A 714 -38.48 37.70 -2.07
CA TYR A 714 -39.92 37.70 -2.19
C TYR A 714 -40.47 38.34 -0.92
N SER A 715 -40.91 39.59 -1.04
CA SER A 715 -41.77 40.25 -0.04
C SER A 715 -42.98 39.36 0.22
N LEU A 716 -42.99 38.69 1.37
CA LEU A 716 -44.20 38.19 1.99
C LEU A 716 -44.99 39.41 2.50
N MET A 717 -45.88 39.92 1.66
CA MET A 717 -46.98 40.78 2.07
C MET A 717 -47.88 39.98 3.02
N ALA A 718 -47.65 40.14 4.32
CA ALA A 718 -48.61 39.77 5.35
C ALA A 718 -49.81 40.73 5.22
N THR A 719 -50.83 40.28 4.50
CA THR A 719 -52.14 40.94 4.50
C THR A 719 -52.87 40.55 5.79
N VAL A 720 -52.90 41.50 6.72
CA VAL A 720 -53.83 41.51 7.85
C VAL A 720 -55.17 41.98 7.32
N ILE A 721 -56.20 41.13 7.35
CA ILE A 721 -57.61 41.56 7.27
C ILE A 721 -58.40 40.82 8.37
N PRO A 722 -59.30 41.51 9.11
CA PRO A 722 -59.88 41.02 10.35
C PRO A 722 -61.17 40.19 10.13
N LEU A 723 -61.55 39.45 11.18
CA LEU A 723 -62.87 38.84 11.37
C LEU A 723 -64.01 39.80 11.02
N LEU A 724 -65.06 39.31 10.34
CA LEU A 724 -66.48 39.46 10.74
C LEU A 724 -67.46 38.80 9.74
N VAL A 725 -68.38 38.01 10.30
CA VAL A 725 -69.79 37.76 9.87
C VAL A 725 -70.08 36.64 8.86
N LEU A 726 -70.52 35.50 9.44
CA LEU A 726 -71.79 34.78 9.22
C LEU A 726 -72.32 34.54 7.78
N ARG A 727 -72.51 33.24 7.50
CA ARG A 727 -73.70 32.53 6.94
C ARG A 727 -73.28 31.58 5.82
N GLN A 728 -73.30 30.27 6.06
CA GLN A 728 -74.46 29.36 5.99
C GLN A 728 -74.48 28.67 4.61
N ILE A 729 -74.81 27.37 4.65
CA ILE A 729 -75.36 26.54 3.55
C ILE A 729 -74.33 25.73 2.75
N GLN A 730 -74.32 24.41 3.06
CA GLN A 730 -74.54 23.24 2.17
C GLN A 730 -73.88 23.31 0.78
N SER A 731 -73.26 22.28 0.20
CA SER A 731 -73.26 20.83 0.36
C SER A 731 -72.56 20.25 -0.88
N LEU A 732 -71.97 19.05 -0.77
CA LEU A 732 -71.75 18.07 -1.87
C LEU A 732 -70.75 18.52 -2.96
N ASP A 733 -69.76 17.75 -3.40
CA ASP A 733 -69.52 16.29 -3.41
C ASP A 733 -68.06 15.96 -3.04
#